data_AF-A0A954C1V2-F1
#
_entry.id   AF-A0A954C1V2-F1
#
_cell.length_a   1.000
_cell.length_b   1.000
_cell.length_c   1.000
_cell.angle_alpha   90.00
_cell.angle_beta   90.00
_cell.angle_gamma   90.00
#
_symmetry.space_group_name_H-M   'P 1'
#
loop_
_entity.id
_entity.type
_entity.pdbx_description
1 polymer ?
#
loop_
_entity_poly.entity_id
_entity_poly.type
_entity_poly.pdbx_seq_one_letter_code
_entity_poly.pdbx_strand_id
1 'polypeptide(L)'
;MNRALTAFALACAVCAVASGQDREQVRRFSSFDADIVNGGGTLVFADGTRFGVPKAIYERYQATFTQLESGDRVRYTVDAQGRLESIAPESDGAPLERQHVVSGTFQKREGPVQGHYWITVDARNYKVSSEVYEQREIKGILHFLKPGQTIRMLLDGTSVLDLARGRLDDVIADALWETIARSNPGDGVIVNEVAYTFVSADLHGVQVTPLGEETPQQIRLQDIRTFQNRAALDRDLSDGETPLVGDAFESAGIQVGDTIGIGLDVGQLIELTATACTLRVWRNERWADTRSWERSEVSSVRWVSLTNNLNYPIQGGNVHLRVQRRRAAQEDGLTFQLEISHDLPNTLLADAKIQLSLGKSGLDADSTPLATVVLDVPTLFVGDRLQLDHTVQDEALVDGYAELIASDANMRALTSDEARGYIQQALERARDDFNALARIYGAAASNGDPTLVGMLIDRAIYPEYGPRDADLARGALRGIAPQALELVLADLERPEHELQRTVFREGKLRLVPLARLDTKAADHKNKLIELLSVLPGGLRERAAHRLFNLHARVDLRDSVERAFASDPSASVESLLRIATAPPTDPDARSEAERAGKLLERLATSVLEELIRELRRRGIDVSDLNRMQAAPETEPSAIVAAALRLLAEDARKAHLRALELRFEEAKSKARAKDWEGSLTLLQQVLEQQPKHKEARKLLPQTLIAVGDLRAEAGQRGVAAKFYEDALGAGPEGQVANPKLARIYLEVAKEELEGTAIRRIPRDTATRIRLAQPGEQFTGPESDDRNWIEVGLTGDPEQGYISKRNVTPAGGPESWTVKAEEPPRDEIERILKRANDLDGSVAAETQAIVGSLLIRDAVHRYEADDYLGALELFQRGQELVPDDPRLEALFWCKVHAYKVFLIAGGVVLLLIVAFMFLRFMQKPKKVKLEGGFQHYGKNRTKRERDVAIEDQPPPPPAEDA
;
A
#
# COMPACT_ATOMS: atom_id res chain seq x y z
N MET A 1 4.18 -6.49 4.13
CA MET A 1 3.46 -7.79 4.11
C MET A 1 2.65 -8.03 5.39
N ASN A 2 3.23 -8.32 6.56
CA ASN A 2 2.47 -8.82 7.73
C ASN A 2 1.26 -7.99 8.22
N ARG A 3 1.15 -6.68 7.94
CA ARG A 3 -0.05 -5.89 8.26
C ARG A 3 -1.24 -6.06 7.28
N ALA A 4 -1.02 -6.62 6.08
CA ALA A 4 -2.09 -6.85 5.10
C ALA A 4 -2.97 -8.05 5.47
N LEU A 5 -2.36 -9.13 5.98
CA LEU A 5 -3.06 -10.35 6.43
C LEU A 5 -4.06 -10.07 7.56
N THR A 6 -3.73 -9.17 8.49
CA THR A 6 -4.62 -8.79 9.60
C THR A 6 -5.85 -8.01 9.13
N ALA A 7 -5.73 -7.19 8.08
CA ALA A 7 -6.86 -6.48 7.48
C ALA A 7 -7.76 -7.43 6.67
N PHE A 8 -7.17 -8.38 5.95
CA PHE A 8 -7.90 -9.35 5.11
C PHE A 8 -8.79 -10.29 5.94
N ALA A 9 -8.29 -10.74 7.10
CA ALA A 9 -9.07 -11.56 8.03
C ALA A 9 -10.32 -10.85 8.58
N LEU A 10 -10.26 -9.52 8.78
CA LEU A 10 -11.37 -8.74 9.30
C LEU A 10 -12.48 -8.48 8.26
N ALA A 11 -12.12 -8.43 6.97
CA ALA A 11 -13.09 -8.21 5.88
C ALA A 11 -14.05 -9.39 5.68
N CYS A 12 -13.57 -10.63 5.87
CA CYS A 12 -14.33 -11.84 5.58
C CYS A 12 -15.54 -12.06 6.51
N ALA A 13 -15.52 -11.53 7.74
CA ALA A 13 -16.60 -11.71 8.71
C ALA A 13 -17.87 -10.89 8.40
N VAL A 14 -17.73 -9.76 7.69
CA VAL A 14 -18.81 -8.75 7.55
C VAL A 14 -19.84 -9.12 6.47
N CYS A 15 -19.45 -9.86 5.43
CA CYS A 15 -20.32 -10.18 4.30
C CYS A 15 -21.54 -11.07 4.66
N ALA A 16 -21.51 -11.78 5.79
CA ALA A 16 -22.49 -12.81 6.14
C ALA A 16 -23.77 -12.31 6.85
N VAL A 17 -24.00 -10.98 6.95
CA VAL A 17 -25.10 -10.41 7.76
C VAL A 17 -26.23 -9.80 6.90
N ALA A 18 -26.00 -9.55 5.61
CA ALA A 18 -26.82 -8.64 4.80
C ALA A 18 -28.01 -9.29 4.03
N SER A 19 -28.67 -10.32 4.58
CA SER A 19 -29.81 -10.98 3.91
C SER A 19 -30.95 -11.41 4.84
N GLY A 20 -31.92 -10.50 5.04
CA GLY A 20 -33.21 -10.78 5.69
C GLY A 20 -33.25 -10.47 7.19
N GLN A 21 -34.22 -9.64 7.58
CA GLN A 21 -34.71 -9.57 8.96
C GLN A 21 -35.54 -10.83 9.28
N ASP A 22 -35.83 -11.06 10.56
CA ASP A 22 -36.63 -12.18 11.06
C ASP A 22 -36.11 -13.59 10.67
N ARG A 23 -34.80 -13.79 10.80
CA ARG A 23 -34.20 -15.13 10.87
C ARG A 23 -33.31 -15.27 12.10
N GLU A 24 -33.59 -16.29 12.90
CA GLU A 24 -32.66 -16.79 13.92
C GLU A 24 -31.32 -17.15 13.26
N GLN A 25 -30.22 -16.54 13.71
CA GLN A 25 -28.87 -16.90 13.29
C GLN A 25 -28.24 -17.79 14.37
N VAL A 26 -27.47 -18.80 13.94
CA VAL A 26 -26.65 -19.63 14.84
C VAL A 26 -25.18 -19.31 14.61
N ARG A 27 -24.47 -18.91 15.67
CA ARG A 27 -23.00 -18.75 15.65
C ARG A 27 -22.40 -19.29 16.95
N ARG A 28 -21.08 -19.47 16.96
CA ARG A 28 -20.35 -19.84 18.18
C ARG A 28 -19.98 -18.59 18.96
N PHE A 29 -20.41 -18.52 20.23
CA PHE A 29 -20.01 -17.50 21.20
C PHE A 29 -18.48 -17.46 21.35
N SER A 30 -17.90 -16.28 21.58
CA SER A 30 -16.47 -16.11 21.88
C SER A 30 -16.25 -15.41 23.22
N SER A 31 -16.83 -14.23 23.39
CA SER A 31 -16.80 -13.49 24.65
C SER A 31 -18.00 -12.54 24.74
N PHE A 32 -18.28 -12.08 25.97
CA PHE A 32 -19.13 -10.92 26.20
C PHE A 32 -18.32 -9.85 26.93
N ASP A 33 -17.96 -8.79 26.20
CA ASP A 33 -17.17 -7.68 26.71
C ASP A 33 -18.14 -6.70 27.42
N ALA A 34 -18.36 -6.90 28.72
CA ALA A 34 -19.32 -6.12 29.52
C ALA A 34 -18.88 -4.66 29.71
N ASP A 35 -19.73 -3.71 29.33
CA ASP A 35 -19.52 -2.28 29.60
C ASP A 35 -20.09 -1.92 30.97
N ILE A 36 -19.22 -1.99 31.98
CA ILE A 36 -19.55 -1.71 33.39
C ILE A 36 -20.06 -0.28 33.59
N VAL A 37 -19.74 0.67 32.70
CA VAL A 37 -20.13 2.09 32.83
C VAL A 37 -21.53 2.32 32.28
N ASN A 38 -21.88 1.68 31.15
CA ASN A 38 -23.18 1.87 30.47
C ASN A 38 -24.21 0.76 30.77
N GLY A 39 -23.79 -0.34 31.41
CA GLY A 39 -24.65 -1.46 31.80
C GLY A 39 -25.13 -2.36 30.66
N GLY A 40 -24.54 -2.24 29.47
CA GLY A 40 -24.68 -3.18 28.37
C GLY A 40 -23.36 -3.90 28.10
N GLY A 41 -23.07 -4.22 26.84
CA GLY A 41 -21.75 -4.72 26.43
C GLY A 41 -21.66 -5.03 24.95
N THR A 42 -20.58 -5.69 24.55
CA THR A 42 -20.40 -6.21 23.19
C THR A 42 -20.37 -7.73 23.21
N LEU A 43 -21.31 -8.36 22.51
CA LEU A 43 -21.25 -9.78 22.21
C LEU A 43 -20.26 -10.01 21.07
N VAL A 44 -19.30 -10.91 21.26
CA VAL A 44 -18.30 -11.30 20.27
C VAL A 44 -18.50 -12.77 19.92
N PHE A 45 -18.55 -13.08 18.62
CA PHE A 45 -18.59 -14.44 18.09
C PHE A 45 -17.20 -14.92 17.65
N ALA A 46 -17.03 -16.23 17.53
CA ALA A 46 -15.74 -16.88 17.24
C ALA A 46 -15.20 -16.60 15.82
N ASP A 47 -16.05 -16.08 14.93
CA ASP A 47 -15.66 -15.54 13.62
C ASP A 47 -15.19 -14.06 13.68
N GLY A 48 -15.15 -13.47 14.87
CA GLY A 48 -14.79 -12.08 15.11
C GLY A 48 -15.95 -11.08 14.97
N THR A 49 -17.15 -11.53 14.59
CA THR A 49 -18.33 -10.66 14.45
C THR A 49 -18.74 -10.10 15.81
N ARG A 50 -19.08 -8.81 15.86
CA ARG A 50 -19.43 -8.08 17.09
C ARG A 50 -20.81 -7.48 16.98
N PHE A 51 -21.64 -7.68 18.00
CA PHE A 51 -22.96 -7.08 18.11
C PHE A 51 -23.06 -6.32 19.43
N GLY A 52 -23.54 -5.08 19.37
CA GLY A 52 -23.82 -4.30 20.57
C GLY A 52 -25.02 -4.89 21.31
N VAL A 53 -24.90 -5.11 22.61
CA VAL A 53 -25.99 -5.62 23.46
C VAL A 53 -26.54 -4.46 24.29
N PRO A 54 -27.77 -3.99 24.01
CA PRO A 54 -28.41 -2.94 24.80
C PRO A 54 -28.57 -3.38 26.26
N LYS A 55 -28.48 -2.44 27.20
CA LYS A 55 -28.62 -2.70 28.64
C LYS A 55 -29.86 -3.56 28.98
N ALA A 56 -31.03 -3.22 28.43
CA ALA A 56 -32.27 -3.96 28.67
C ALA A 56 -32.28 -5.40 28.11
N ILE A 57 -31.40 -5.71 27.14
CA ILE A 57 -31.22 -7.08 26.60
C ILE A 57 -30.16 -7.83 27.41
N TYR A 58 -29.09 -7.17 27.84
CA TYR A 58 -28.13 -7.74 28.78
C TYR A 58 -28.80 -8.11 30.12
N GLU A 59 -29.61 -7.21 30.69
CA GLU A 59 -30.38 -7.47 31.92
C GLU A 59 -31.42 -8.59 31.73
N ARG A 60 -32.04 -8.70 30.55
CA ARG A 60 -33.01 -9.77 30.22
C ARG A 60 -32.35 -11.15 30.09
N TYR A 61 -31.17 -11.23 29.48
CA TYR A 61 -30.45 -12.47 29.20
C TYR A 61 -29.20 -12.66 30.07
N GLN A 62 -29.12 -11.97 31.22
CA GLN A 62 -27.91 -11.97 32.07
C GLN A 62 -27.50 -13.37 32.50
N ALA A 63 -28.48 -14.22 32.85
CA ALA A 63 -28.25 -15.62 33.18
C ALA A 63 -27.62 -16.39 32.01
N THR A 64 -28.14 -16.20 30.79
CA THR A 64 -27.56 -16.75 29.56
C THR A 64 -26.12 -16.29 29.36
N PHE A 65 -25.85 -14.97 29.38
CA PHE A 65 -24.47 -14.45 29.23
C PHE A 65 -23.50 -14.91 30.32
N THR A 66 -24.00 -15.27 31.51
CA THR A 66 -23.19 -15.81 32.62
C THR A 66 -22.94 -17.32 32.48
N GLN A 67 -23.72 -18.02 31.65
CA GLN A 67 -23.65 -19.46 31.41
C GLN A 67 -22.94 -19.82 30.09
N LEU A 68 -22.83 -18.90 29.14
CA LEU A 68 -22.21 -19.13 27.84
C LEU A 68 -20.67 -19.18 27.92
N GLU A 69 -20.10 -20.30 27.49
CA GLU A 69 -18.65 -20.50 27.37
C GLU A 69 -18.17 -20.26 25.93
N SER A 70 -16.86 -19.98 25.78
CA SER A 70 -16.24 -19.70 24.48
C SER A 70 -16.27 -20.95 23.59
N GLY A 71 -17.03 -20.89 22.50
CA GLY A 71 -17.29 -21.99 21.57
C GLY A 71 -18.76 -22.43 21.50
N ASP A 72 -19.60 -22.07 22.48
CA ASP A 72 -21.00 -22.51 22.55
C ASP A 72 -21.80 -22.07 21.31
N ARG A 73 -22.56 -22.99 20.71
CA ARG A 73 -23.54 -22.63 19.68
C ARG A 73 -24.67 -21.87 20.35
N VAL A 74 -24.89 -20.64 19.91
CA VAL A 74 -25.99 -19.80 20.39
C VAL A 74 -26.83 -19.36 19.22
N ARG A 75 -28.14 -19.39 19.44
CA ARG A 75 -29.14 -18.92 18.49
C ARG A 75 -29.61 -17.53 18.92
N TYR A 76 -29.62 -16.59 17.99
CA TYR A 76 -29.83 -15.18 18.31
C TYR A 76 -30.55 -14.41 17.19
N THR A 77 -31.20 -13.31 17.56
CA THR A 77 -31.74 -12.30 16.62
C THR A 77 -31.09 -10.94 16.85
N VAL A 78 -31.06 -10.12 15.81
CA VAL A 78 -30.56 -8.74 15.85
C VAL A 78 -31.59 -7.78 15.28
N ASP A 79 -31.68 -6.60 15.87
CA ASP A 79 -32.59 -5.53 15.44
C ASP A 79 -32.15 -4.89 14.11
N ALA A 80 -32.98 -3.99 13.59
CA ALA A 80 -32.71 -3.25 12.35
C ALA A 80 -31.44 -2.36 12.41
N GLN A 81 -30.85 -2.19 13.60
CA GLN A 81 -29.64 -1.41 13.86
C GLN A 81 -28.41 -2.31 14.13
N GLY A 82 -28.53 -3.64 13.96
CA GLY A 82 -27.44 -4.59 14.18
C GLY A 82 -27.06 -4.73 15.66
N ARG A 83 -28.02 -4.57 16.56
CA ARG A 83 -27.86 -4.81 18.00
C ARG A 83 -28.57 -6.10 18.38
N LEU A 84 -28.07 -6.79 19.40
CA LEU A 84 -28.67 -8.03 19.85
C LEU A 84 -30.07 -7.77 20.44
N GLU A 85 -31.04 -8.57 20.01
CA GLU A 85 -32.44 -8.50 20.49
C GLU A 85 -32.80 -9.73 21.33
N SER A 86 -32.41 -10.92 20.89
CA SER A 86 -32.58 -12.17 21.63
C SER A 86 -31.34 -13.06 21.54
N ILE A 87 -31.11 -13.89 22.57
CA ILE A 87 -30.08 -14.92 22.58
C ILE A 87 -30.50 -16.10 23.47
N ALA A 88 -30.32 -17.31 22.94
CA ALA A 88 -30.44 -18.56 23.68
C ALA A 88 -29.22 -19.44 23.36
N PRO A 89 -28.73 -20.27 24.31
CA PRO A 89 -27.90 -21.41 23.93
C PRO A 89 -28.72 -22.31 23.01
N GLU A 90 -28.09 -22.85 21.97
CA GLU A 90 -28.73 -23.89 21.17
C GLU A 90 -28.67 -25.20 21.97
N SER A 91 -29.65 -25.42 22.83
CA SER A 91 -29.78 -26.68 23.55
C SER A 91 -30.02 -27.82 22.56
N ASP A 92 -29.18 -28.86 22.62
CA ASP A 92 -29.21 -30.04 21.75
C ASP A 92 -30.49 -30.86 21.97
N GLY A 93 -31.59 -30.36 21.39
CA GLY A 93 -32.96 -30.62 21.83
C GLY A 93 -33.84 -31.42 20.88
N ALA A 94 -33.29 -32.01 19.82
CA ALA A 94 -33.85 -33.17 19.09
C ALA A 94 -32.97 -33.59 17.89
N PRO A 95 -32.91 -34.88 17.52
CA PRO A 95 -33.09 -36.10 18.32
C PRO A 95 -31.72 -36.74 18.64
N LEU A 96 -31.73 -37.97 19.18
CA LEU A 96 -30.52 -38.79 19.37
C LEU A 96 -29.99 -39.33 18.01
N GLU A 97 -29.23 -38.51 17.29
CA GLU A 97 -28.36 -39.03 16.21
C GLU A 97 -27.10 -39.68 16.78
N ARG A 98 -26.52 -40.62 16.01
CA ARG A 98 -25.56 -41.60 16.53
C ARG A 98 -24.14 -41.04 16.66
N GLN A 99 -23.38 -41.67 17.57
CA GLN A 99 -21.92 -41.54 17.60
C GLN A 99 -21.35 -41.88 16.22
N HIS A 100 -20.51 -41.02 15.66
CA HIS A 100 -20.02 -41.15 14.29
C HIS A 100 -18.50 -41.07 14.22
N VAL A 101 -17.91 -41.83 13.30
CA VAL A 101 -16.45 -41.94 13.16
C VAL A 101 -15.95 -40.93 12.13
N VAL A 102 -14.91 -40.18 12.47
CA VAL A 102 -14.25 -39.22 11.57
C VAL A 102 -12.76 -39.53 11.46
N SER A 103 -12.30 -39.71 10.23
CA SER A 103 -10.87 -39.79 9.90
C SER A 103 -10.36 -38.43 9.44
N GLY A 104 -9.09 -38.10 9.70
CA GLY A 104 -8.47 -36.90 9.12
C GLY A 104 -7.04 -36.61 9.54
N THR A 105 -6.44 -35.57 8.95
CA THR A 105 -5.04 -35.18 9.20
C THR A 105 -4.94 -34.25 10.40
N PHE A 106 -4.28 -34.69 11.47
CA PHE A 106 -4.01 -33.86 12.64
C PHE A 106 -3.08 -32.69 12.27
N GLN A 107 -3.49 -31.47 12.61
CA GLN A 107 -2.74 -30.24 12.32
C GLN A 107 -2.10 -29.65 13.58
N LYS A 108 -2.86 -29.57 14.69
CA LYS A 108 -2.38 -29.08 16.00
C LYS A 108 -3.26 -29.59 17.14
N ARG A 109 -2.69 -29.59 18.35
CA ARG A 109 -3.42 -29.68 19.62
C ARG A 109 -3.18 -28.39 20.40
N GLU A 110 -4.23 -27.80 20.92
CA GLU A 110 -4.15 -26.65 21.81
C GLU A 110 -4.24 -27.10 23.28
N GLY A 111 -3.72 -26.27 24.18
CA GLY A 111 -3.62 -26.60 25.62
C GLY A 111 -5.00 -26.75 26.29
N PRO A 112 -5.05 -27.28 27.52
CA PRO A 112 -6.31 -27.45 28.23
C PRO A 112 -6.92 -26.08 28.57
N VAL A 113 -8.10 -25.81 28.03
CA VAL A 113 -8.95 -24.65 28.35
C VAL A 113 -10.21 -25.17 29.02
N GLN A 114 -10.55 -24.66 30.21
CA GLN A 114 -11.73 -25.08 31.00
C GLN A 114 -11.87 -26.61 31.17
N GLY A 115 -10.75 -27.34 31.27
CA GLY A 115 -10.78 -28.81 31.41
C GLY A 115 -11.06 -29.58 30.11
N HIS A 116 -10.90 -28.95 28.94
CA HIS A 116 -10.98 -29.59 27.64
C HIS A 116 -9.74 -29.30 26.79
N TYR A 117 -9.28 -30.28 26.03
CA TYR A 117 -8.22 -30.11 25.03
C TYR A 117 -8.87 -29.99 23.65
N TRP A 118 -8.38 -29.07 22.81
CA TRP A 118 -8.86 -28.95 21.43
C TRP A 118 -7.84 -29.55 20.47
N ILE A 119 -8.33 -30.30 19.48
CA ILE A 119 -7.52 -30.82 18.38
C ILE A 119 -8.06 -30.33 17.03
N THR A 120 -7.18 -29.81 16.19
CA THR A 120 -7.50 -29.42 14.82
C THR A 120 -7.15 -30.56 13.88
N VAL A 121 -8.14 -31.00 13.10
CA VAL A 121 -8.05 -32.10 12.13
C VAL A 121 -8.71 -31.63 10.85
N ASP A 122 -7.96 -31.63 9.73
CA ASP A 122 -8.40 -31.09 8.43
C ASP A 122 -9.16 -29.75 8.54
N ALA A 123 -8.52 -28.79 9.22
CA ALA A 123 -9.01 -27.44 9.54
C ALA A 123 -10.28 -27.35 10.42
N ARG A 124 -10.83 -28.46 10.92
CA ARG A 124 -11.95 -28.52 11.87
C ARG A 124 -11.46 -28.76 13.30
N ASN A 125 -12.10 -28.15 14.30
CA ASN A 125 -11.73 -28.27 15.72
C ASN A 125 -12.69 -29.20 16.47
N TYR A 126 -12.13 -30.16 17.21
CA TYR A 126 -12.84 -31.17 18.00
C TYR A 126 -12.46 -31.10 19.49
N LYS A 127 -13.43 -31.32 20.39
CA LYS A 127 -13.33 -31.11 21.84
C LYS A 127 -13.04 -32.44 22.55
N VAL A 128 -11.84 -32.63 23.09
CA VAL A 128 -11.51 -33.79 23.94
C VAL A 128 -11.79 -33.41 25.40
N SER A 129 -12.62 -34.16 26.12
CA SER A 129 -12.85 -33.90 27.56
C SER A 129 -11.62 -34.28 28.40
N SER A 130 -11.46 -33.72 29.60
CA SER A 130 -10.41 -34.19 30.53
C SER A 130 -10.56 -35.67 30.86
N GLU A 131 -11.79 -36.18 30.96
CA GLU A 131 -12.05 -37.60 31.23
C GLU A 131 -11.54 -38.49 30.08
N VAL A 132 -11.89 -38.16 28.83
CA VAL A 132 -11.39 -38.85 27.63
C VAL A 132 -9.87 -38.66 27.46
N TYR A 133 -9.36 -37.46 27.75
CA TYR A 133 -7.93 -37.17 27.66
C TYR A 133 -7.09 -37.91 28.71
N GLU A 134 -7.62 -38.13 29.92
CA GLU A 134 -6.92 -38.86 30.99
C GLU A 134 -6.97 -40.38 30.81
N GLN A 135 -7.77 -40.91 29.87
CA GLN A 135 -7.64 -42.29 29.42
C GLN A 135 -6.21 -42.52 28.90
N ARG A 136 -5.53 -43.51 29.48
CA ARG A 136 -4.08 -43.74 29.31
C ARG A 136 -3.63 -43.85 27.85
N GLU A 137 -4.46 -44.45 27.01
CA GLU A 137 -4.21 -44.68 25.59
C GLU A 137 -4.37 -43.39 24.78
N ILE A 138 -5.49 -42.68 24.91
CA ILE A 138 -5.74 -41.38 24.26
C ILE A 138 -4.71 -40.33 24.71
N LYS A 139 -4.35 -40.31 26.00
CA LYS A 139 -3.28 -39.46 26.55
C LYS A 139 -1.95 -39.71 25.83
N GLY A 140 -1.57 -40.97 25.66
CA GLY A 140 -0.36 -41.37 24.93
C GLY A 140 -0.43 -41.04 23.43
N ILE A 141 -1.60 -41.23 22.82
CA ILE A 141 -1.85 -40.93 21.41
C ILE A 141 -1.70 -39.42 21.15
N LEU A 142 -2.32 -38.56 21.97
CA LEU A 142 -2.22 -37.11 21.88
C LEU A 142 -0.84 -36.56 22.27
N HIS A 143 -0.10 -37.22 23.17
CA HIS A 143 1.21 -36.73 23.61
C HIS A 143 2.31 -36.87 22.54
N PHE A 144 2.31 -37.94 21.74
CA PHE A 144 3.29 -38.13 20.65
C PHE A 144 2.72 -37.91 19.24
N LEU A 145 1.58 -37.22 19.11
CA LEU A 145 0.97 -36.87 17.83
C LEU A 145 1.69 -35.68 17.18
N LYS A 146 2.04 -35.82 15.89
CA LYS A 146 2.74 -34.80 15.10
C LYS A 146 1.84 -34.24 14.01
N PRO A 147 1.94 -32.93 13.68
CA PRO A 147 1.27 -32.36 12.51
C PRO A 147 1.53 -33.17 11.24
N GLY A 148 0.49 -33.43 10.45
CA GLY A 148 0.55 -34.26 9.24
C GLY A 148 0.25 -35.75 9.47
N GLN A 149 0.06 -36.21 10.70
CA GLN A 149 -0.33 -37.61 10.96
C GLN A 149 -1.85 -37.79 10.84
N THR A 150 -2.29 -38.82 10.10
CA THR A 150 -3.70 -39.21 10.04
C THR A 150 -4.14 -39.89 11.35
N ILE A 151 -5.32 -39.52 11.83
CA ILE A 151 -5.97 -40.02 13.04
C ILE A 151 -7.45 -40.32 12.78
N ARG A 152 -8.05 -41.10 13.68
CA ARG A 152 -9.47 -41.49 13.67
C ARG A 152 -10.10 -41.15 15.01
N MET A 153 -11.29 -40.57 15.00
CA MET A 153 -12.01 -40.09 16.17
C MET A 153 -13.43 -40.66 16.20
N LEU A 154 -13.93 -41.03 17.37
CA LEU A 154 -15.35 -41.28 17.61
C LEU A 154 -15.94 -39.99 18.17
N LEU A 155 -16.99 -39.48 17.55
CA LEU A 155 -17.58 -38.19 17.91
C LEU A 155 -18.99 -38.35 18.45
N ASP A 156 -19.26 -37.63 19.55
CA ASP A 156 -20.58 -37.23 19.98
C ASP A 156 -20.74 -35.73 19.70
N GLY A 157 -21.48 -35.38 18.65
CA GLY A 157 -21.49 -34.04 18.07
C GLY A 157 -20.08 -33.59 17.62
N THR A 158 -19.45 -32.72 18.40
CA THR A 158 -18.03 -32.31 18.20
C THR A 158 -17.09 -32.77 19.32
N SER A 159 -17.59 -33.56 20.26
CA SER A 159 -16.83 -34.10 21.39
C SER A 159 -16.18 -35.42 21.01
N VAL A 160 -14.86 -35.52 21.16
CA VAL A 160 -14.12 -36.77 20.95
C VAL A 160 -14.39 -37.69 22.14
N LEU A 161 -14.97 -38.86 21.88
CA LEU A 161 -15.16 -39.94 22.83
C LEU A 161 -13.95 -40.90 22.86
N ASP A 162 -13.36 -41.16 21.69
CA ASP A 162 -12.23 -42.07 21.49
C ASP A 162 -11.36 -41.59 20.30
N LEU A 163 -10.07 -41.98 20.29
CA LEU A 163 -9.05 -41.50 19.36
C LEU A 163 -7.99 -42.57 19.04
N ALA A 164 -7.85 -42.94 17.76
CA ALA A 164 -6.84 -43.86 17.25
C ALA A 164 -5.88 -43.22 16.24
N ARG A 165 -4.71 -43.84 16.02
CA ARG A 165 -3.73 -43.41 14.99
C ARG A 165 -3.87 -44.21 13.69
N GLY A 166 -3.37 -43.60 12.60
CA GLY A 166 -3.16 -44.26 11.32
C GLY A 166 -4.37 -44.17 10.39
N ARG A 167 -4.08 -44.21 9.09
CA ARG A 167 -5.06 -44.50 8.05
C ARG A 167 -5.61 -45.92 8.23
N LEU A 168 -6.80 -46.16 7.68
CA LEU A 168 -7.06 -47.45 7.04
C LEU A 168 -6.25 -47.44 5.74
N ASP A 169 -5.32 -48.37 5.58
CA ASP A 169 -4.85 -48.72 4.24
C ASP A 169 -6.01 -49.49 3.52
N ASP A 170 -5.95 -49.53 2.19
CA ASP A 170 -7.15 -49.56 1.34
C ASP A 170 -8.16 -50.72 1.53
N VAL A 171 -9.37 -50.51 0.98
CA VAL A 171 -10.47 -51.48 0.72
C VAL A 171 -11.52 -51.68 1.83
N ILE A 172 -11.23 -51.48 3.12
CA ILE A 172 -12.27 -51.60 4.17
C ILE A 172 -13.12 -50.31 4.22
N ALA A 173 -14.08 -50.21 3.29
CA ALA A 173 -14.85 -49.00 3.00
C ALA A 173 -15.76 -48.51 4.15
N ASP A 174 -16.18 -47.24 4.06
CA ASP A 174 -17.15 -46.62 4.99
C ASP A 174 -18.46 -47.42 5.12
N ALA A 175 -18.86 -48.15 4.06
CA ALA A 175 -20.01 -49.06 4.08
C ALA A 175 -19.89 -50.18 5.15
N LEU A 176 -18.69 -50.61 5.52
CA LEU A 176 -18.49 -51.55 6.64
C LEU A 176 -18.90 -50.88 7.96
N TRP A 177 -18.44 -49.65 8.18
CA TRP A 177 -18.80 -48.84 9.33
C TRP A 177 -20.29 -48.47 9.35
N GLU A 178 -20.88 -48.15 8.21
CA GLU A 178 -22.30 -47.85 8.06
C GLU A 178 -23.18 -49.09 8.32
N THR A 179 -22.66 -50.30 8.09
CA THR A 179 -23.31 -51.56 8.44
C THR A 179 -23.16 -51.86 9.95
N ILE A 180 -21.97 -51.65 10.50
CA ILE A 180 -21.70 -51.79 11.95
C ILE A 180 -22.55 -50.79 12.76
N ALA A 181 -22.63 -49.52 12.36
CA ALA A 181 -23.40 -48.48 13.04
C ALA A 181 -24.93 -48.55 12.82
N ARG A 182 -25.40 -49.42 11.92
CA ARG A 182 -26.81 -49.84 11.81
C ARG A 182 -27.12 -51.15 12.55
N SER A 183 -26.10 -51.83 13.08
CA SER A 183 -26.27 -53.08 13.83
C SER A 183 -26.76 -52.83 15.25
N ASN A 184 -27.81 -53.54 15.64
CA ASN A 184 -28.36 -53.53 16.99
C ASN A 184 -27.76 -54.69 17.82
N PRO A 185 -27.59 -54.53 19.14
CA PRO A 185 -27.27 -55.65 20.03
C PRO A 185 -28.31 -56.76 19.89
N GLY A 186 -27.85 -57.99 19.61
CA GLY A 186 -28.69 -59.14 19.30
C GLY A 186 -28.86 -59.45 17.81
N ASP A 187 -28.44 -58.58 16.89
CA ASP A 187 -28.45 -58.89 15.45
C ASP A 187 -27.49 -60.06 15.13
N GLY A 188 -27.91 -60.96 14.24
CA GLY A 188 -27.05 -62.01 13.70
C GLY A 188 -26.10 -61.43 12.64
N VAL A 189 -24.78 -61.54 12.87
CA VAL A 189 -23.75 -60.96 12.01
C VAL A 189 -22.72 -62.00 11.58
N ILE A 190 -22.22 -61.86 10.36
CA ILE A 190 -21.13 -62.69 9.83
C ILE A 190 -19.88 -61.82 9.78
N VAL A 191 -18.83 -62.24 10.50
CA VAL A 191 -17.54 -61.56 10.57
C VAL A 191 -16.46 -62.55 10.14
N ASN A 192 -15.72 -62.25 9.08
CA ASN A 192 -14.71 -63.16 8.51
C ASN A 192 -15.24 -64.59 8.25
N GLU A 193 -16.42 -64.69 7.63
CA GLU A 193 -17.12 -65.96 7.32
C GLU A 193 -17.63 -66.76 8.55
N VAL A 194 -17.32 -66.33 9.78
CA VAL A 194 -17.84 -66.92 11.02
C VAL A 194 -19.08 -66.15 11.49
N ALA A 195 -20.10 -66.87 11.97
CA ALA A 195 -21.36 -66.30 12.42
C ALA A 195 -21.37 -66.05 13.94
N TYR A 196 -21.84 -64.86 14.34
CA TYR A 196 -21.90 -64.40 15.71
C TYR A 196 -23.20 -63.63 15.98
N THR A 197 -23.49 -63.39 17.26
CA THR A 197 -24.43 -62.37 17.71
C THR A 197 -23.67 -61.06 17.96
N PHE A 198 -24.11 -59.95 17.36
CA PHE A 198 -23.55 -58.62 17.61
C PHE A 198 -23.88 -58.14 19.03
N VAL A 199 -22.88 -57.59 19.72
CA VAL A 199 -23.04 -57.03 21.08
C VAL A 199 -22.88 -55.51 21.05
N SER A 200 -21.77 -55.02 20.50
CA SER A 200 -21.44 -53.59 20.40
C SER A 200 -20.25 -53.37 19.44
N ALA A 201 -19.90 -52.12 19.15
CA ALA A 201 -18.69 -51.76 18.41
C ALA A 201 -18.06 -50.46 18.92
N ASP A 202 -16.74 -50.34 18.76
CA ASP A 202 -15.91 -49.18 19.12
C ASP A 202 -14.80 -48.98 18.06
N LEU A 203 -13.95 -47.93 18.17
CA LEU A 203 -12.90 -47.67 17.15
C LEU A 203 -11.82 -48.75 17.07
N HIS A 204 -11.77 -49.68 18.02
CA HIS A 204 -10.73 -50.69 18.13
C HIS A 204 -11.22 -52.03 17.59
N GLY A 205 -12.51 -52.36 17.75
CA GLY A 205 -13.12 -53.60 17.28
C GLY A 205 -14.65 -53.65 17.35
N VAL A 206 -15.18 -54.83 17.02
CA VAL A 206 -16.58 -55.19 17.26
C VAL A 206 -16.60 -56.26 18.35
N GLN A 207 -17.47 -56.10 19.35
CA GLN A 207 -17.78 -57.16 20.31
C GLN A 207 -18.88 -58.05 19.73
N VAL A 208 -18.55 -59.33 19.62
CA VAL A 208 -19.43 -60.34 19.05
C VAL A 208 -19.36 -61.62 19.88
N THR A 209 -20.49 -62.25 20.15
CA THR A 209 -20.56 -63.52 20.88
C THR A 209 -20.73 -64.66 19.88
N PRO A 210 -19.86 -65.69 19.86
CA PRO A 210 -20.04 -66.84 18.96
C PRO A 210 -21.38 -67.53 19.19
N LEU A 211 -22.02 -67.99 18.12
CA LEU A 211 -23.32 -68.65 18.19
C LEU A 211 -23.25 -69.97 18.97
N GLY A 212 -23.63 -69.90 20.25
CA GLY A 212 -23.60 -71.03 21.21
C GLY A 212 -22.65 -70.83 22.40
N GLU A 213 -21.87 -69.75 22.46
CA GLU A 213 -21.05 -69.37 23.61
C GLU A 213 -21.70 -68.26 24.43
N GLU A 214 -21.36 -68.14 25.73
CA GLU A 214 -21.88 -67.09 26.62
C GLU A 214 -20.93 -65.88 26.76
N THR A 215 -19.70 -65.97 26.26
CA THR A 215 -18.68 -64.90 26.44
C THR A 215 -18.45 -64.10 25.15
N PRO A 216 -18.64 -62.76 25.17
CA PRO A 216 -18.30 -61.91 24.04
C PRO A 216 -16.79 -61.93 23.74
N GLN A 217 -16.46 -61.89 22.44
CA GLN A 217 -15.10 -61.78 21.94
C GLN A 217 -14.94 -60.45 21.18
N GLN A 218 -13.83 -59.74 21.40
CA GLN A 218 -13.53 -58.50 20.69
C GLN A 218 -12.68 -58.81 19.44
N ILE A 219 -13.26 -58.65 18.25
CA ILE A 219 -12.53 -58.77 16.98
C ILE A 219 -12.08 -57.36 16.57
N ARG A 220 -10.78 -57.14 16.37
CA ARG A 220 -10.26 -55.81 16.02
C ARG A 220 -10.61 -55.45 14.59
N LEU A 221 -10.92 -54.20 14.31
CA LEU A 221 -11.34 -53.74 12.97
C LEU A 221 -10.31 -54.03 11.87
N GLN A 222 -9.01 -53.91 12.19
CA GLN A 222 -7.91 -54.29 11.29
C GLN A 222 -7.89 -55.78 10.89
N ASP A 223 -8.54 -56.63 11.69
CA ASP A 223 -8.62 -58.07 11.47
C ASP A 223 -9.95 -58.45 10.78
N ILE A 224 -10.90 -57.51 10.62
CA ILE A 224 -12.21 -57.69 9.95
C ILE A 224 -12.07 -57.43 8.45
N ARG A 225 -12.11 -58.50 7.66
CA ARG A 225 -12.10 -58.48 6.18
C ARG A 225 -13.50 -58.41 5.60
N THR A 226 -14.48 -59.01 6.28
CA THR A 226 -15.90 -58.98 5.91
C THR A 226 -16.76 -58.80 7.14
N PHE A 227 -17.79 -57.97 7.04
CA PHE A 227 -18.84 -57.80 8.05
C PHE A 227 -20.18 -57.73 7.32
N GLN A 228 -21.16 -58.55 7.72
CA GLN A 228 -22.50 -58.55 7.15
C GLN A 228 -23.55 -58.60 8.26
N ASN A 229 -24.53 -57.71 8.18
CA ASN A 229 -25.73 -57.73 9.03
C ASN A 229 -26.97 -57.63 8.13
N ARG A 230 -27.71 -58.74 8.01
CA ARG A 230 -28.89 -58.82 7.15
C ARG A 230 -30.06 -58.01 7.73
N ALA A 231 -30.28 -58.10 9.04
CA ALA A 231 -31.35 -57.38 9.73
C ALA A 231 -31.18 -55.85 9.72
N ALA A 232 -29.94 -55.35 9.59
CA ALA A 232 -29.66 -53.93 9.40
C ALA A 232 -29.95 -53.43 7.97
N LEU A 233 -29.74 -54.29 6.96
CA LEU A 233 -30.02 -53.98 5.55
C LEU A 233 -31.52 -54.08 5.21
N ASP A 234 -32.21 -55.10 5.75
CA ASP A 234 -33.65 -55.29 5.54
C ASP A 234 -34.49 -54.14 6.15
N ARG A 235 -33.92 -53.35 7.07
CA ARG A 235 -34.55 -52.19 7.73
C ARG A 235 -34.66 -50.92 6.86
N ASP A 236 -33.85 -50.77 5.82
CA ASP A 236 -33.98 -49.65 4.87
C ASP A 236 -35.05 -49.92 3.78
N LEU A 237 -35.62 -51.14 3.74
CA LEU A 237 -36.53 -51.59 2.66
C LEU A 237 -38.02 -51.55 3.04
N SER A 238 -38.39 -51.16 4.27
CA SER A 238 -39.78 -51.25 4.74
C SER A 238 -40.69 -50.08 4.34
N ASP A 239 -40.12 -48.93 3.94
CA ASP A 239 -40.89 -47.71 3.61
C ASP A 239 -41.35 -47.69 2.14
N GLY A 240 -42.19 -48.66 1.74
CA GLY A 240 -43.08 -48.49 0.58
C GLY A 240 -43.46 -49.71 -0.26
N GLU A 241 -42.66 -50.78 -0.29
CA GLU A 241 -42.93 -51.93 -1.18
C GLU A 241 -43.89 -52.95 -0.53
N THR A 242 -45.13 -53.06 -1.04
CA THR A 242 -45.96 -54.26 -0.84
C THR A 242 -45.50 -55.38 -1.79
N PRO A 243 -45.36 -56.64 -1.33
CA PRO A 243 -44.90 -57.73 -2.18
C PRO A 243 -45.92 -58.02 -3.29
N LEU A 244 -45.46 -57.91 -4.54
CA LEU A 244 -46.28 -58.16 -5.72
C LEU A 244 -46.54 -59.67 -5.88
N VAL A 245 -47.80 -60.06 -5.99
CA VAL A 245 -48.20 -61.45 -6.26
C VAL A 245 -48.23 -61.67 -7.78
N GLY A 246 -47.04 -61.83 -8.36
CA GLY A 246 -46.84 -61.99 -9.79
C GLY A 246 -45.35 -62.06 -10.14
N ASP A 247 -45.03 -62.08 -11.43
CA ASP A 247 -43.65 -61.94 -11.89
C ASP A 247 -43.18 -60.49 -11.70
N ALA A 248 -42.07 -60.28 -10.99
CA ALA A 248 -41.64 -58.94 -10.60
C ALA A 248 -41.21 -58.03 -11.77
N PHE A 249 -40.77 -58.60 -12.90
CA PHE A 249 -40.36 -57.83 -14.08
C PHE A 249 -41.57 -57.40 -14.92
N GLU A 250 -42.50 -58.33 -15.17
CA GLU A 250 -43.75 -58.02 -15.89
C GLU A 250 -44.65 -57.06 -15.10
N SER A 251 -44.76 -57.25 -13.78
CA SER A 251 -45.58 -56.38 -12.92
C SER A 251 -45.09 -54.93 -12.86
N ALA A 252 -43.79 -54.70 -13.07
CA ALA A 252 -43.15 -53.38 -13.06
C ALA A 252 -42.79 -52.86 -14.47
N GLY A 253 -43.25 -53.54 -15.54
CA GLY A 253 -43.04 -53.09 -16.92
C GLY A 253 -41.59 -53.08 -17.42
N ILE A 254 -40.69 -53.77 -16.73
CA ILE A 254 -39.23 -53.67 -16.93
C ILE A 254 -38.79 -54.26 -18.28
N GLN A 255 -37.91 -53.55 -19.00
CA GLN A 255 -37.34 -54.01 -20.27
C GLN A 255 -35.82 -54.10 -20.25
N VAL A 256 -35.26 -54.83 -21.23
CA VAL A 256 -33.81 -54.88 -21.45
C VAL A 256 -33.26 -53.47 -21.74
N GLY A 257 -32.15 -53.14 -21.10
CA GLY A 257 -31.54 -51.81 -21.05
C GLY A 257 -32.03 -50.92 -19.90
N ASP A 258 -33.07 -51.28 -19.14
CA ASP A 258 -33.52 -50.44 -18.03
C ASP A 258 -32.54 -50.47 -16.85
N THR A 259 -32.47 -49.36 -16.12
CA THR A 259 -31.63 -49.24 -14.91
C THR A 259 -32.46 -49.61 -13.68
N ILE A 260 -32.14 -50.76 -13.08
CA ILE A 260 -32.94 -51.40 -12.04
C ILE A 260 -32.12 -51.84 -10.83
N GLY A 261 -32.79 -52.01 -9.69
CA GLY A 261 -32.27 -52.68 -8.50
C GLY A 261 -32.94 -54.03 -8.26
N ILE A 262 -32.12 -55.06 -8.04
CA ILE A 262 -32.52 -56.40 -7.59
C ILE A 262 -31.94 -56.60 -6.18
N GLY A 263 -32.77 -56.39 -5.16
CA GLY A 263 -32.33 -56.34 -3.76
C GLY A 263 -31.33 -55.20 -3.52
N LEU A 264 -30.05 -55.55 -3.34
CA LEU A 264 -28.93 -54.62 -3.16
C LEU A 264 -28.11 -54.36 -4.43
N ASP A 265 -28.23 -55.23 -5.45
CA ASP A 265 -27.51 -55.05 -6.71
C ASP A 265 -28.30 -54.12 -7.63
N VAL A 266 -27.80 -52.89 -7.75
CA VAL A 266 -28.25 -51.90 -8.74
C VAL A 266 -27.44 -52.03 -10.02
N GLY A 267 -28.02 -51.75 -11.19
CA GLY A 267 -27.33 -51.89 -12.46
C GLY A 267 -28.24 -51.70 -13.67
N GLN A 268 -27.83 -52.27 -14.80
CA GLN A 268 -28.63 -52.28 -16.04
C GLN A 268 -28.95 -53.71 -16.47
N LEU A 269 -30.20 -53.95 -16.83
CA LEU A 269 -30.70 -55.26 -17.25
C LEU A 269 -30.21 -55.58 -18.68
N ILE A 270 -29.21 -56.45 -18.81
CA ILE A 270 -28.63 -56.80 -20.12
C ILE A 270 -29.36 -57.95 -20.82
N GLU A 271 -30.07 -58.79 -20.05
CA GLU A 271 -30.82 -59.93 -20.54
C GLU A 271 -32.03 -60.21 -19.65
N LEU A 272 -33.18 -60.47 -20.25
CA LEU A 272 -34.38 -60.94 -19.58
C LEU A 272 -35.02 -62.06 -20.41
N THR A 273 -35.14 -63.25 -19.83
CA THR A 273 -35.73 -64.43 -20.47
C THR A 273 -36.96 -64.91 -19.70
N ALA A 274 -37.56 -66.02 -20.13
CA ALA A 274 -38.67 -66.65 -19.41
C ALA A 274 -38.27 -67.29 -18.07
N THR A 275 -36.97 -67.52 -17.80
CA THR A 275 -36.50 -68.29 -16.63
C THR A 275 -35.34 -67.64 -15.87
N ALA A 276 -34.61 -66.71 -16.48
CA ALA A 276 -33.47 -66.03 -15.87
C ALA A 276 -33.37 -64.57 -16.33
N CYS A 277 -32.71 -63.75 -15.52
CA CYS A 277 -32.34 -62.37 -15.84
C CYS A 277 -30.85 -62.14 -15.54
N THR A 278 -30.21 -61.24 -16.29
CA THR A 278 -28.80 -60.86 -16.10
C THR A 278 -28.68 -59.35 -16.01
N LEU A 279 -28.11 -58.87 -14.90
CA LEU A 279 -27.83 -57.46 -14.62
C LEU A 279 -26.33 -57.21 -14.77
N ARG A 280 -25.91 -56.20 -15.54
CA ARG A 280 -24.57 -55.63 -15.40
C ARG A 280 -24.58 -54.72 -14.17
N VAL A 281 -23.88 -55.12 -13.12
CA VAL A 281 -24.02 -54.46 -11.80
C VAL A 281 -23.23 -53.15 -11.77
N TRP A 282 -23.77 -52.12 -11.11
CA TRP A 282 -23.15 -50.83 -10.88
C TRP A 282 -22.59 -50.78 -9.45
N ARG A 283 -21.27 -50.63 -9.29
CA ARG A 283 -20.62 -50.52 -7.97
C ARG A 283 -19.47 -49.53 -8.05
N ASN A 284 -19.26 -48.76 -6.97
CA ASN A 284 -18.17 -47.78 -6.86
C ASN A 284 -18.09 -46.83 -8.08
N GLU A 285 -19.26 -46.36 -8.53
CA GLU A 285 -19.45 -45.46 -9.68
C GLU A 285 -18.92 -45.98 -11.02
N ARG A 286 -18.84 -47.31 -11.16
CA ARG A 286 -18.41 -47.99 -12.39
C ARG A 286 -19.26 -49.23 -12.67
N TRP A 287 -19.20 -49.69 -13.92
CA TRP A 287 -19.68 -51.01 -14.26
C TRP A 287 -18.78 -52.08 -13.65
N ALA A 288 -19.39 -53.03 -12.95
CA ALA A 288 -18.77 -54.23 -12.40
C ALA A 288 -19.19 -55.47 -13.21
N ASP A 289 -18.93 -56.66 -12.66
CA ASP A 289 -19.30 -57.94 -13.26
C ASP A 289 -20.82 -58.06 -13.53
N THR A 290 -21.15 -58.88 -14.52
CA THR A 290 -22.53 -59.30 -14.78
C THR A 290 -22.95 -60.38 -13.79
N ARG A 291 -24.11 -60.21 -13.16
CA ARG A 291 -24.72 -61.20 -12.26
C ARG A 291 -26.04 -61.69 -12.86
N SER A 292 -26.31 -62.98 -12.74
CA SER A 292 -27.57 -63.59 -13.17
C SER A 292 -28.31 -64.20 -11.98
N TRP A 293 -29.64 -64.27 -12.08
CA TRP A 293 -30.54 -64.90 -11.13
C TRP A 293 -31.55 -65.76 -11.90
N GLU A 294 -32.10 -66.80 -11.26
CA GLU A 294 -33.35 -67.37 -11.76
C GLU A 294 -34.48 -66.35 -11.56
N ARG A 295 -35.33 -66.17 -12.56
CA ARG A 295 -36.39 -65.14 -12.54
C ARG A 295 -37.40 -65.37 -11.41
N SER A 296 -37.55 -66.63 -10.98
CA SER A 296 -38.32 -67.06 -9.81
C SER A 296 -37.69 -66.74 -8.44
N GLU A 297 -36.41 -66.36 -8.38
CA GLU A 297 -35.75 -65.94 -7.13
C GLU A 297 -35.89 -64.43 -6.86
N VAL A 298 -36.32 -63.64 -7.85
CA VAL A 298 -36.41 -62.18 -7.77
C VAL A 298 -37.78 -61.76 -7.24
N SER A 299 -37.85 -61.44 -5.95
CA SER A 299 -39.09 -61.08 -5.26
C SER A 299 -39.56 -59.63 -5.48
N SER A 300 -38.67 -58.70 -5.80
CA SER A 300 -39.03 -57.35 -6.25
C SER A 300 -37.97 -56.76 -7.18
N VAL A 301 -38.40 -55.82 -8.03
CA VAL A 301 -37.56 -55.02 -8.92
C VAL A 301 -38.07 -53.59 -8.88
N ARG A 302 -37.14 -52.62 -8.81
CA ARG A 302 -37.44 -51.18 -8.86
C ARG A 302 -36.52 -50.47 -9.85
N TRP A 303 -36.99 -49.43 -10.51
CA TRP A 303 -36.10 -48.54 -11.27
C TRP A 303 -35.16 -47.78 -10.32
N VAL A 304 -33.94 -47.52 -10.78
CA VAL A 304 -32.92 -46.76 -10.02
C VAL A 304 -32.15 -45.81 -10.93
N SER A 305 -31.72 -44.68 -10.38
CA SER A 305 -30.80 -43.76 -11.04
C SER A 305 -29.36 -44.12 -10.69
N LEU A 306 -28.56 -44.52 -11.67
CA LEU A 306 -27.13 -44.77 -11.49
C LEU A 306 -26.43 -43.41 -11.32
N THR A 307 -25.61 -43.28 -10.28
CA THR A 307 -24.95 -42.01 -9.93
C THR A 307 -23.44 -42.12 -10.09
N ASN A 308 -22.84 -41.04 -10.61
CA ASN A 308 -21.40 -40.78 -10.69
C ASN A 308 -21.11 -39.38 -10.10
N ASN A 309 -20.01 -39.21 -9.37
CA ASN A 309 -19.55 -37.95 -8.82
C ASN A 309 -18.15 -37.64 -9.39
N LEU A 310 -18.13 -37.04 -10.57
CA LEU A 310 -16.91 -36.81 -11.33
C LEU A 310 -16.24 -35.50 -10.89
N ASN A 311 -14.99 -35.60 -10.43
CA ASN A 311 -14.16 -34.46 -10.04
C ASN A 311 -13.14 -34.19 -11.13
N TYR A 312 -13.20 -33.00 -11.73
CA TYR A 312 -12.28 -32.55 -12.77
C TYR A 312 -11.26 -31.59 -12.13
N PRO A 313 -10.02 -32.04 -11.86
CA PRO A 313 -8.99 -31.20 -11.28
C PRO A 313 -8.52 -30.17 -12.31
N ILE A 314 -8.44 -28.92 -11.88
CA ILE A 314 -8.06 -27.74 -12.67
C ILE A 314 -7.12 -26.86 -11.83
N GLN A 315 -6.47 -25.86 -12.42
CA GLN A 315 -5.42 -25.11 -11.75
C GLN A 315 -5.91 -24.34 -10.51
N GLY A 316 -5.77 -24.97 -9.34
CA GLY A 316 -6.07 -24.42 -8.02
C GLY A 316 -7.27 -25.02 -7.30
N GLY A 317 -8.03 -25.93 -7.93
CA GLY A 317 -9.28 -26.46 -7.39
C GLY A 317 -9.93 -27.50 -8.31
N ASN A 318 -11.26 -27.63 -8.25
CA ASN A 318 -12.03 -28.66 -8.92
C ASN A 318 -13.32 -28.10 -9.56
N VAL A 319 -13.72 -28.69 -10.69
CA VAL A 319 -15.14 -28.71 -11.09
C VAL A 319 -15.74 -30.04 -10.66
N HIS A 320 -16.86 -29.99 -9.96
CA HIS A 320 -17.64 -31.16 -9.58
C HIS A 320 -18.81 -31.32 -10.57
N LEU A 321 -18.91 -32.48 -11.22
CA LEU A 321 -20.05 -32.87 -12.03
C LEU A 321 -20.66 -34.15 -11.45
N ARG A 322 -21.80 -34.01 -10.78
CA ARG A 322 -22.63 -35.15 -10.39
C ARG A 322 -23.55 -35.50 -11.55
N VAL A 323 -23.49 -36.76 -11.98
CA VAL A 323 -24.30 -37.32 -13.06
C VAL A 323 -25.24 -38.34 -12.43
N GLN A 324 -26.55 -38.17 -12.61
CA GLN A 324 -27.53 -39.21 -12.30
C GLN A 324 -28.21 -39.62 -13.61
N ARG A 325 -28.11 -40.90 -13.98
CA ARG A 325 -28.68 -41.43 -15.23
C ARG A 325 -29.67 -42.55 -14.93
N ARG A 326 -30.84 -42.52 -15.56
CA ARG A 326 -31.89 -43.54 -15.42
C ARG A 326 -32.40 -43.93 -16.80
N ARG A 327 -32.63 -45.23 -17.06
CA ARG A 327 -33.42 -45.68 -18.20
C ARG A 327 -34.68 -46.40 -17.74
N ALA A 328 -35.82 -45.96 -18.27
CA ALA A 328 -37.10 -46.62 -18.16
C ALA A 328 -37.76 -46.60 -19.55
N ALA A 329 -37.63 -47.71 -20.29
CA ALA A 329 -38.01 -47.79 -21.71
C ALA A 329 -39.50 -47.50 -22.00
N GLN A 330 -40.38 -47.71 -21.02
CA GLN A 330 -41.82 -47.47 -21.16
C GLN A 330 -42.26 -46.05 -20.75
N GLU A 331 -41.39 -45.28 -20.08
CA GLU A 331 -41.74 -43.96 -19.53
C GLU A 331 -41.03 -42.83 -20.31
N ASP A 332 -39.73 -42.64 -20.03
CA ASP A 332 -38.99 -41.43 -20.41
C ASP A 332 -37.78 -41.72 -21.32
N GLY A 333 -37.50 -42.98 -21.66
CA GLY A 333 -36.26 -43.35 -22.36
C GLY A 333 -35.05 -43.29 -21.42
N LEU A 334 -33.93 -42.74 -21.89
CA LEU A 334 -32.70 -42.55 -21.10
C LEU A 334 -32.60 -41.08 -20.64
N THR A 335 -32.76 -40.83 -19.34
CA THR A 335 -32.65 -39.50 -18.73
C THR A 335 -31.30 -39.29 -18.05
N PHE A 336 -30.80 -38.06 -18.12
CA PHE A 336 -29.64 -37.55 -17.41
C PHE A 336 -30.05 -36.33 -16.58
N GLN A 337 -29.71 -36.34 -15.30
CA GLN A 337 -29.77 -35.18 -14.42
C GLN A 337 -28.33 -34.84 -14.02
N LEU A 338 -27.89 -33.63 -14.37
CA LEU A 338 -26.51 -33.19 -14.25
C LEU A 338 -26.44 -32.02 -13.27
N GLU A 339 -25.77 -32.17 -12.14
CA GLU A 339 -25.47 -31.06 -11.22
C GLU A 339 -23.98 -30.69 -11.32
N ILE A 340 -23.70 -29.46 -11.74
CA ILE A 340 -22.34 -28.94 -11.91
C ILE A 340 -22.08 -27.72 -11.02
N SER A 341 -20.89 -27.68 -10.41
CA SER A 341 -20.41 -26.61 -9.52
C SER A 341 -18.88 -26.58 -9.47
N HIS A 342 -18.29 -25.49 -8.95
CA HIS A 342 -16.83 -25.40 -8.74
C HIS A 342 -16.47 -24.72 -7.41
N ASP A 343 -15.29 -25.05 -6.88
CA ASP A 343 -14.79 -24.61 -5.57
C ASP A 343 -13.84 -23.39 -5.63
N LEU A 344 -13.47 -22.94 -6.84
CA LEU A 344 -12.37 -22.01 -7.09
C LEU A 344 -12.68 -20.53 -6.74
N PRO A 345 -12.14 -19.96 -5.65
CA PRO A 345 -12.43 -18.59 -5.24
C PRO A 345 -11.92 -17.56 -6.26
N ASN A 346 -12.68 -16.48 -6.45
CA ASN A 346 -12.37 -15.38 -7.38
C ASN A 346 -12.23 -15.79 -8.85
N THR A 347 -12.90 -16.87 -9.28
CA THR A 347 -13.00 -17.28 -10.69
C THR A 347 -14.46 -17.42 -11.13
N LEU A 348 -14.67 -17.50 -12.44
CA LEU A 348 -15.87 -18.06 -13.05
C LEU A 348 -15.50 -19.15 -14.05
N LEU A 349 -16.38 -20.15 -14.21
CA LEU A 349 -16.31 -21.16 -15.25
C LEU A 349 -17.13 -20.64 -16.45
N ALA A 350 -16.50 -20.57 -17.63
CA ALA A 350 -17.11 -20.05 -18.86
C ALA A 350 -16.81 -20.96 -20.06
N ASP A 351 -17.71 -20.98 -21.03
CA ASP A 351 -17.66 -21.76 -22.28
C ASP A 351 -17.39 -23.27 -22.09
N ALA A 352 -17.62 -23.79 -20.89
CA ALA A 352 -17.55 -25.21 -20.59
C ALA A 352 -18.72 -25.95 -21.26
N LYS A 353 -18.52 -27.22 -21.59
CA LYS A 353 -19.54 -28.06 -22.24
C LYS A 353 -19.60 -29.43 -21.58
N ILE A 354 -20.77 -30.02 -21.50
CA ILE A 354 -20.93 -31.42 -21.09
C ILE A 354 -21.22 -32.24 -22.33
N GLN A 355 -20.37 -33.23 -22.64
CA GLN A 355 -20.62 -34.20 -23.70
C GLN A 355 -21.29 -35.43 -23.09
N LEU A 356 -22.46 -35.78 -23.59
CA LEU A 356 -23.11 -37.06 -23.35
C LEU A 356 -22.69 -38.02 -24.46
N SER A 357 -21.88 -39.02 -24.12
CA SER A 357 -21.51 -40.13 -25.00
C SER A 357 -22.53 -41.25 -24.82
N LEU A 358 -23.27 -41.57 -25.88
CA LEU A 358 -24.46 -42.44 -25.85
C LEU A 358 -24.25 -43.70 -26.69
N GLY A 359 -24.83 -44.83 -26.29
CA GLY A 359 -24.65 -46.09 -27.00
C GLY A 359 -25.47 -47.27 -26.46
N LYS A 360 -24.96 -48.48 -26.73
CA LYS A 360 -25.57 -49.73 -26.26
C LYS A 360 -25.26 -49.99 -24.79
N SER A 361 -26.01 -50.92 -24.21
CA SER A 361 -25.92 -51.28 -22.80
C SER A 361 -24.50 -51.60 -22.35
N GLY A 362 -24.08 -51.00 -21.23
CA GLY A 362 -22.73 -51.15 -20.73
C GLY A 362 -21.69 -50.36 -21.55
N LEU A 363 -21.98 -49.11 -21.88
CA LEU A 363 -21.02 -48.22 -22.53
C LEU A 363 -19.98 -47.74 -21.51
N ASP A 364 -18.78 -48.32 -21.59
CA ASP A 364 -17.61 -47.87 -20.83
C ASP A 364 -16.92 -46.68 -21.52
N ALA A 365 -16.16 -45.87 -20.77
CA ALA A 365 -15.52 -44.65 -21.29
C ALA A 365 -14.51 -44.90 -22.44
N ASP A 366 -13.92 -46.09 -22.52
CA ASP A 366 -13.03 -46.51 -23.61
C ASP A 366 -13.80 -46.98 -24.87
N SER A 367 -15.13 -47.06 -24.83
CA SER A 367 -15.97 -47.53 -25.93
C SER A 367 -16.32 -46.39 -26.89
N THR A 368 -16.27 -46.66 -28.20
CA THR A 368 -16.77 -45.69 -29.20
C THR A 368 -18.28 -45.50 -29.06
N PRO A 369 -18.79 -44.29 -28.77
CA PRO A 369 -20.23 -44.05 -28.67
C PRO A 369 -20.92 -44.15 -30.04
N LEU A 370 -22.22 -44.48 -30.02
CA LEU A 370 -23.07 -44.45 -31.22
C LEU A 370 -23.54 -43.03 -31.56
N ALA A 371 -23.72 -42.18 -30.54
CA ALA A 371 -24.09 -40.79 -30.68
C ALA A 371 -23.45 -39.93 -29.59
N THR A 372 -23.25 -38.64 -29.86
CA THR A 372 -22.74 -37.67 -28.91
C THR A 372 -23.62 -36.43 -28.89
N VAL A 373 -24.16 -36.07 -27.73
CA VAL A 373 -24.87 -34.79 -27.51
C VAL A 373 -23.95 -33.87 -26.74
N VAL A 374 -23.87 -32.59 -27.12
CA VAL A 374 -23.06 -31.58 -26.43
C VAL A 374 -23.98 -30.51 -25.87
N LEU A 375 -23.93 -30.32 -24.55
CA LEU A 375 -24.70 -29.34 -23.81
C LEU A 375 -23.78 -28.17 -23.43
N ASP A 376 -24.18 -26.94 -23.75
CA ASP A 376 -23.47 -25.73 -23.34
C ASP A 376 -23.73 -25.43 -21.87
N VAL A 377 -22.67 -25.21 -21.08
CA VAL A 377 -22.79 -24.80 -19.67
C VAL A 377 -22.80 -23.26 -19.61
N PRO A 378 -23.86 -22.63 -19.07
CA PRO A 378 -23.86 -21.22 -18.67
C PRO A 378 -22.66 -20.81 -17.82
N THR A 379 -22.34 -19.52 -17.81
CA THR A 379 -21.36 -18.95 -16.86
C THR A 379 -21.71 -19.33 -15.41
N LEU A 380 -20.79 -19.96 -14.69
CA LEU A 380 -20.95 -20.31 -13.26
C LEU A 380 -19.96 -19.55 -12.40
N PHE A 381 -20.46 -18.89 -11.36
CA PHE A 381 -19.68 -18.25 -10.31
C PHE A 381 -19.42 -19.22 -9.16
N VAL A 382 -18.48 -18.86 -8.28
CA VAL A 382 -18.11 -19.70 -7.13
C VAL A 382 -19.33 -19.98 -6.24
N GLY A 383 -19.60 -21.26 -5.97
CA GLY A 383 -20.77 -21.67 -5.19
C GLY A 383 -22.11 -21.69 -5.95
N ASP A 384 -22.13 -21.40 -7.26
CA ASP A 384 -23.27 -21.79 -8.09
C ASP A 384 -23.39 -23.32 -8.16
N ARG A 385 -24.63 -23.80 -8.20
CA ARG A 385 -25.00 -25.14 -8.64
C ARG A 385 -25.96 -24.98 -9.80
N LEU A 386 -25.57 -25.48 -10.97
CA LEU A 386 -26.45 -25.58 -12.12
C LEU A 386 -26.93 -27.01 -12.24
N GLN A 387 -28.25 -27.18 -12.31
CA GLN A 387 -28.89 -28.44 -12.65
C GLN A 387 -29.33 -28.38 -14.12
N LEU A 388 -29.00 -29.42 -14.89
CA LEU A 388 -29.41 -29.61 -16.28
C LEU A 388 -30.03 -31.00 -16.42
N ASP A 389 -31.31 -31.06 -16.78
CA ASP A 389 -31.98 -32.30 -17.17
C ASP A 389 -31.92 -32.47 -18.71
N HIS A 390 -31.64 -33.68 -19.18
CA HIS A 390 -31.62 -34.04 -20.59
C HIS A 390 -32.17 -35.45 -20.83
N THR A 391 -33.01 -35.61 -21.85
CA THR A 391 -33.73 -36.86 -22.11
C THR A 391 -33.50 -37.35 -23.53
N VAL A 392 -33.05 -38.60 -23.67
CA VAL A 392 -32.76 -39.29 -24.93
C VAL A 392 -33.88 -40.30 -25.21
N GLN A 393 -34.63 -40.06 -26.28
CA GLN A 393 -35.81 -40.83 -26.69
C GLN A 393 -35.52 -41.89 -27.78
N ASP A 394 -34.24 -42.13 -28.09
CA ASP A 394 -33.83 -43.15 -29.06
C ASP A 394 -33.70 -44.51 -28.35
N GLU A 395 -34.58 -45.46 -28.70
CA GLU A 395 -34.60 -46.82 -28.14
C GLU A 395 -33.28 -47.58 -28.30
N ALA A 396 -32.44 -47.22 -29.29
CA ALA A 396 -31.13 -47.85 -29.52
C ALA A 396 -30.01 -47.29 -28.61
N LEU A 397 -30.24 -46.13 -27.96
CA LEU A 397 -29.31 -45.47 -27.06
C LEU A 397 -29.68 -45.77 -25.60
N VAL A 398 -29.43 -47.02 -25.19
CA VAL A 398 -29.89 -47.54 -23.89
C VAL A 398 -28.97 -47.22 -22.72
N ASP A 399 -27.72 -46.80 -22.99
CA ASP A 399 -26.75 -46.39 -21.96
C ASP A 399 -25.92 -45.20 -22.46
N GLY A 400 -25.30 -44.48 -21.53
CA GLY A 400 -24.39 -43.39 -21.87
C GLY A 400 -23.77 -42.72 -20.64
N TYR A 401 -22.60 -42.10 -20.83
CA TYR A 401 -21.86 -41.38 -19.78
C TYR A 401 -21.76 -39.89 -20.12
N ALA A 402 -21.57 -39.06 -19.10
CA ALA A 402 -21.40 -37.62 -19.25
C ALA A 402 -19.97 -37.19 -18.88
N GLU A 403 -19.32 -36.44 -19.76
CA GLU A 403 -17.96 -35.93 -19.60
C GLU A 403 -17.95 -34.40 -19.63
N LEU A 404 -17.23 -33.77 -18.72
CA LEU A 404 -17.04 -32.32 -18.72
C LEU A 404 -15.89 -31.93 -19.63
N ILE A 405 -16.21 -31.34 -20.78
CA ILE A 405 -15.25 -30.62 -21.61
C ILE A 405 -15.01 -29.25 -20.96
N ALA A 406 -14.08 -29.24 -20.01
CA ALA A 406 -13.49 -28.06 -19.43
C ALA A 406 -11.96 -28.18 -19.38
N SER A 407 -11.29 -27.04 -19.43
CA SER A 407 -9.84 -26.88 -19.37
C SER A 407 -9.51 -25.69 -18.47
N ASP A 408 -8.24 -25.48 -18.13
CA ASP A 408 -7.84 -24.26 -17.39
C ASP A 408 -8.22 -22.97 -18.15
N ALA A 409 -8.33 -23.01 -19.48
CA ALA A 409 -8.80 -21.89 -20.30
C ALA A 409 -10.31 -21.63 -20.19
N ASN A 410 -11.09 -22.52 -19.57
CA ASN A 410 -12.49 -22.25 -19.22
C ASN A 410 -12.61 -21.50 -17.88
N MET A 411 -11.56 -21.48 -17.06
CA MET A 411 -11.52 -20.71 -15.82
C MET A 411 -11.04 -19.29 -16.10
N ARG A 412 -11.92 -18.31 -15.90
CA ARG A 412 -11.55 -16.88 -16.00
C ARG A 412 -11.47 -16.29 -14.60
N ALA A 413 -10.31 -15.75 -14.24
CA ALA A 413 -10.18 -14.96 -13.02
C ALA A 413 -11.16 -13.78 -13.07
N LEU A 414 -11.89 -13.50 -11.98
CA LEU A 414 -12.92 -12.46 -11.99
C LEU A 414 -12.35 -11.09 -12.34
N THR A 415 -11.09 -10.81 -12.01
CA THR A 415 -10.35 -9.57 -12.32
C THR A 415 -9.88 -9.44 -13.78
N SER A 416 -10.27 -10.35 -14.68
CA SER A 416 -9.89 -10.29 -16.10
C SER A 416 -10.86 -9.48 -16.97
N ASP A 417 -10.35 -8.86 -18.03
CA ASP A 417 -11.16 -8.19 -19.06
C ASP A 417 -12.13 -9.16 -19.77
N GLU A 418 -11.78 -10.45 -19.82
CA GLU A 418 -12.63 -11.51 -20.38
C GLU A 418 -13.83 -11.80 -19.47
N ALA A 419 -13.63 -11.87 -18.14
CA ALA A 419 -14.71 -12.08 -17.17
C ALA A 419 -15.82 -11.02 -17.27
N ARG A 420 -15.48 -9.76 -17.60
CA ARG A 420 -16.44 -8.68 -17.87
C ARG A 420 -17.44 -9.03 -18.98
N GLY A 421 -17.06 -9.85 -19.96
CA GLY A 421 -17.96 -10.34 -21.01
C GLY A 421 -19.00 -11.30 -20.45
N TYR A 422 -18.56 -12.32 -19.72
CA TYR A 422 -19.43 -13.35 -19.14
C TYR A 422 -20.33 -12.81 -18.01
N ILE A 423 -19.86 -11.83 -17.23
CA ILE A 423 -20.66 -11.11 -16.23
C ILE A 423 -21.83 -10.37 -16.89
N GLN A 424 -21.62 -9.72 -18.04
CA GLN A 424 -22.71 -9.07 -18.80
C GLN A 424 -23.70 -10.08 -19.38
N GLN A 425 -23.25 -11.23 -19.87
CA GLN A 425 -24.15 -12.30 -20.34
C GLN A 425 -24.99 -12.90 -19.20
N ALA A 426 -24.39 -13.13 -18.03
CA ALA A 426 -25.10 -13.61 -16.84
C ALA A 426 -26.16 -12.60 -16.39
N LEU A 427 -25.83 -11.30 -16.38
CA LEU A 427 -26.75 -10.22 -16.03
C LEU A 427 -27.97 -10.13 -16.97
N GLU A 428 -27.82 -10.46 -18.25
CA GLU A 428 -28.96 -10.50 -19.18
C GLU A 428 -29.93 -11.66 -18.89
N ARG A 429 -29.43 -12.78 -18.36
CA ARG A 429 -30.22 -13.97 -18.01
C ARG A 429 -30.90 -13.83 -16.64
N ALA A 430 -30.22 -13.20 -15.68
CA ALA A 430 -30.64 -13.15 -14.27
C ALA A 430 -31.68 -12.07 -13.91
N ARG A 431 -32.35 -11.42 -14.88
CA ARG A 431 -33.13 -10.18 -14.67
C ARG A 431 -34.12 -10.22 -13.50
N ASP A 432 -34.75 -11.36 -13.28
CA ASP A 432 -35.80 -11.55 -12.27
C ASP A 432 -35.37 -12.46 -11.09
N ASP A 433 -34.14 -13.01 -11.10
CA ASP A 433 -33.59 -13.81 -9.99
C ASP A 433 -32.63 -12.96 -9.13
N PHE A 434 -33.16 -12.42 -8.04
CA PHE A 434 -32.40 -11.67 -7.05
C PHE A 434 -31.24 -12.46 -6.42
N ASN A 435 -31.30 -13.80 -6.34
CA ASN A 435 -30.19 -14.59 -5.82
C ASN A 435 -29.03 -14.61 -6.81
N ALA A 436 -29.31 -14.84 -8.10
CA ALA A 436 -28.30 -14.74 -9.16
C ALA A 436 -27.75 -13.31 -9.28
N LEU A 437 -28.60 -12.27 -9.25
CA LEU A 437 -28.16 -10.88 -9.27
C LEU A 437 -27.21 -10.54 -8.12
N ALA A 438 -27.48 -11.02 -6.89
CA ALA A 438 -26.58 -10.84 -5.76
C ALA A 438 -25.16 -11.39 -6.02
N ARG A 439 -25.07 -12.58 -6.61
CA ARG A 439 -23.78 -13.23 -6.96
C ARG A 439 -23.10 -12.53 -8.14
N ILE A 440 -23.86 -12.15 -9.16
CA ILE A 440 -23.38 -11.41 -10.34
C ILE A 440 -22.86 -10.02 -9.94
N TYR A 441 -23.48 -9.34 -8.98
CA TYR A 441 -22.98 -8.06 -8.46
C TYR A 441 -21.75 -8.22 -7.59
N GLY A 442 -21.67 -9.28 -6.77
CA GLY A 442 -20.42 -9.67 -6.11
C GLY A 442 -19.28 -9.86 -7.11
N ALA A 443 -19.52 -10.59 -8.20
CA ALA A 443 -18.55 -10.80 -9.27
C ALA A 443 -18.21 -9.51 -10.06
N ALA A 444 -19.21 -8.68 -10.37
CA ALA A 444 -19.04 -7.39 -11.05
C ALA A 444 -18.20 -6.41 -10.20
N ALA A 445 -18.40 -6.43 -8.88
CA ALA A 445 -17.57 -5.69 -7.94
C ALA A 445 -16.13 -6.25 -7.90
N SER A 446 -15.96 -7.56 -7.70
CA SER A 446 -14.66 -8.23 -7.65
C SER A 446 -13.86 -8.11 -8.95
N ASN A 447 -14.51 -7.92 -10.10
CA ASN A 447 -13.87 -7.64 -11.38
C ASN A 447 -13.18 -6.26 -11.41
N GLY A 448 -13.80 -5.24 -10.82
CA GLY A 448 -13.23 -3.90 -10.67
C GLY A 448 -13.26 -3.01 -11.92
N ASP A 449 -13.76 -3.47 -13.07
CA ASP A 449 -13.89 -2.63 -14.27
C ASP A 449 -14.78 -1.39 -13.97
N PRO A 450 -14.34 -0.16 -14.28
CA PRO A 450 -15.09 1.06 -13.97
C PRO A 450 -16.49 1.13 -14.59
N THR A 451 -16.76 0.39 -15.67
CA THR A 451 -18.09 0.27 -16.28
C THR A 451 -18.99 -0.66 -15.46
N LEU A 452 -18.46 -1.77 -14.94
CA LEU A 452 -19.21 -2.65 -14.04
C LEU A 452 -19.49 -1.96 -12.69
N VAL A 453 -18.51 -1.23 -12.13
CA VAL A 453 -18.72 -0.42 -10.92
C VAL A 453 -19.71 0.73 -11.19
N GLY A 454 -19.61 1.41 -12.34
CA GLY A 454 -20.55 2.44 -12.78
C GLY A 454 -21.99 1.94 -12.92
N MET A 455 -22.18 0.72 -13.43
CA MET A 455 -23.49 0.06 -13.48
C MET A 455 -24.06 -0.23 -12.08
N LEU A 456 -23.21 -0.68 -11.15
CA LEU A 456 -23.63 -0.91 -9.77
C LEU A 456 -24.02 0.42 -9.08
N ILE A 457 -23.28 1.51 -9.32
CA ILE A 457 -23.63 2.87 -8.85
C ILE A 457 -25.00 3.28 -9.40
N ASP A 458 -25.24 3.07 -10.71
CA ASP A 458 -26.52 3.37 -11.35
C ASP A 458 -27.69 2.59 -10.72
N ARG A 459 -27.55 1.28 -10.55
CA ARG A 459 -28.59 0.44 -9.91
C ARG A 459 -28.81 0.82 -8.44
N ALA A 460 -27.75 1.18 -7.71
CA ALA A 460 -27.81 1.60 -6.31
C ALA A 460 -28.59 2.91 -6.06
N ILE A 461 -28.75 3.77 -7.08
CA ILE A 461 -29.32 5.12 -6.92
C ILE A 461 -30.55 5.43 -7.80
N TYR A 462 -30.89 4.59 -8.78
CA TYR A 462 -32.07 4.80 -9.63
C TYR A 462 -33.23 3.84 -9.29
N PRO A 463 -34.41 4.36 -8.90
CA PRO A 463 -35.53 3.51 -8.46
C PRO A 463 -36.19 2.73 -9.60
N GLU A 464 -35.84 3.01 -10.86
CA GLU A 464 -36.29 2.28 -12.05
C GLU A 464 -35.90 0.79 -12.05
N TYR A 465 -34.91 0.39 -11.23
CA TYR A 465 -34.51 -1.00 -11.01
C TYR A 465 -35.22 -1.67 -9.81
N GLY A 466 -35.96 -0.90 -9.00
CA GLY A 466 -36.62 -1.38 -7.78
C GLY A 466 -35.71 -1.43 -6.54
N PRO A 467 -36.29 -1.39 -5.32
CA PRO A 467 -35.52 -1.22 -4.09
C PRO A 467 -34.59 -2.40 -3.77
N ARG A 468 -35.04 -3.64 -4.01
CA ARG A 468 -34.22 -4.85 -3.78
C ARG A 468 -32.96 -4.85 -4.64
N ASP A 469 -33.05 -4.44 -5.90
CA ASP A 469 -31.90 -4.40 -6.80
C ASP A 469 -30.89 -3.32 -6.38
N ALA A 470 -31.40 -2.16 -5.96
CA ALA A 470 -30.58 -1.09 -5.39
C ALA A 470 -29.84 -1.53 -4.12
N ASP A 471 -30.50 -2.30 -3.22
CA ASP A 471 -29.87 -2.81 -2.00
C ASP A 471 -28.83 -3.91 -2.26
N LEU A 472 -29.06 -4.78 -3.24
CA LEU A 472 -28.03 -5.72 -3.72
C LEU A 472 -26.82 -5.00 -4.31
N ALA A 473 -27.06 -3.98 -5.16
CA ALA A 473 -25.99 -3.19 -5.75
C ALA A 473 -25.18 -2.41 -4.69
N ARG A 474 -25.85 -1.82 -3.69
CA ARG A 474 -25.19 -1.21 -2.51
C ARG A 474 -24.37 -2.25 -1.74
N GLY A 475 -24.90 -3.45 -1.52
CA GLY A 475 -24.19 -4.56 -0.88
C GLY A 475 -22.87 -4.89 -1.57
N ALA A 476 -22.88 -5.02 -2.91
CA ALA A 476 -21.69 -5.25 -3.70
C ALA A 476 -20.70 -4.07 -3.67
N LEU A 477 -21.17 -2.82 -3.82
CA LEU A 477 -20.33 -1.62 -3.76
C LEU A 477 -19.61 -1.46 -2.41
N ARG A 478 -20.24 -1.88 -1.29
CA ARG A 478 -19.59 -1.89 0.03
C ARG A 478 -18.37 -2.82 0.09
N GLY A 479 -18.37 -3.91 -0.67
CA GLY A 479 -17.24 -4.84 -0.79
C GLY A 479 -16.04 -4.23 -1.56
N ILE A 480 -16.27 -3.19 -2.35
CA ILE A 480 -15.24 -2.48 -3.15
C ILE A 480 -15.25 -0.97 -2.91
N ALA A 481 -15.49 -0.58 -1.65
CA ALA A 481 -15.69 0.82 -1.29
C ALA A 481 -14.61 1.77 -1.84
N PRO A 482 -13.28 1.48 -1.80
CA PRO A 482 -12.27 2.40 -2.35
C PRO A 482 -12.45 2.72 -3.85
N GLN A 483 -12.76 1.71 -4.67
CA GLN A 483 -13.00 1.85 -6.10
C GLN A 483 -14.32 2.61 -6.37
N ALA A 484 -15.37 2.25 -5.63
CA ALA A 484 -16.66 2.92 -5.73
C ALA A 484 -16.56 4.41 -5.34
N LEU A 485 -15.84 4.73 -4.26
CA LEU A 485 -15.65 6.11 -3.79
C LEU A 485 -14.92 6.99 -4.81
N GLU A 486 -13.79 6.55 -5.36
CA GLU A 486 -13.06 7.38 -6.34
C GLU A 486 -13.86 7.59 -7.64
N LEU A 487 -14.65 6.61 -8.08
CA LEU A 487 -15.53 6.76 -9.25
C LEU A 487 -16.69 7.74 -8.98
N VAL A 488 -17.39 7.59 -7.85
CA VAL A 488 -18.47 8.50 -7.43
C VAL A 488 -17.94 9.93 -7.22
N LEU A 489 -16.76 10.10 -6.63
CA LEU A 489 -16.15 11.41 -6.43
C LEU A 489 -15.70 12.05 -7.76
N ALA A 490 -15.24 11.26 -8.74
CA ALA A 490 -14.94 11.75 -10.07
C ALA A 490 -16.19 12.27 -10.80
N ASP A 491 -17.32 11.55 -10.74
CA ASP A 491 -18.59 12.03 -11.30
C ASP A 491 -19.17 13.25 -10.56
N LEU A 492 -18.95 13.35 -9.25
CA LEU A 492 -19.32 14.56 -8.49
C LEU A 492 -18.49 15.79 -8.86
N GLU A 493 -17.25 15.63 -9.31
CA GLU A 493 -16.38 16.74 -9.77
C GLU A 493 -16.56 17.08 -11.26
N ARG A 494 -16.96 16.12 -12.11
CA ARG A 494 -17.20 16.36 -13.56
C ARG A 494 -18.18 17.51 -13.82
N PRO A 495 -17.96 18.34 -14.87
CA PRO A 495 -18.93 19.35 -15.28
C PRO A 495 -20.20 18.67 -15.84
N GLU A 496 -21.33 19.38 -15.77
CA GLU A 496 -22.66 18.79 -15.91
C GLU A 496 -22.96 18.22 -17.30
N HIS A 497 -22.23 18.66 -18.32
CA HIS A 497 -22.32 18.15 -19.69
C HIS A 497 -21.44 16.92 -19.95
N GLU A 498 -20.51 16.58 -19.05
CA GLU A 498 -19.67 15.38 -19.12
C GLU A 498 -20.24 14.18 -18.34
N LEU A 499 -21.26 14.41 -17.50
CA LEU A 499 -21.92 13.37 -16.71
C LEU A 499 -22.49 12.26 -17.60
N GLN A 500 -22.25 11.01 -17.21
CA GLN A 500 -22.67 9.82 -17.95
C GLN A 500 -23.27 8.80 -16.98
N ARG A 501 -24.30 8.08 -17.42
CA ARG A 501 -24.84 6.89 -16.75
C ARG A 501 -24.35 5.64 -17.47
N THR A 502 -24.08 4.58 -16.73
CA THR A 502 -23.79 3.26 -17.32
C THR A 502 -25.08 2.46 -17.41
N VAL A 503 -25.68 2.44 -18.59
CA VAL A 503 -26.94 1.74 -18.85
C VAL A 503 -26.65 0.37 -19.45
N PHE A 504 -27.24 -0.69 -18.89
CA PHE A 504 -27.22 -2.02 -19.49
C PHE A 504 -28.37 -2.17 -20.50
N ARG A 505 -28.05 -2.35 -21.79
CA ARG A 505 -29.04 -2.39 -22.87
C ARG A 505 -28.55 -3.22 -24.04
N GLU A 506 -29.41 -4.11 -24.56
CA GLU A 506 -29.12 -5.02 -25.69
C GLU A 506 -27.84 -5.84 -25.41
N GLY A 507 -27.84 -6.60 -24.30
CA GLY A 507 -26.72 -7.43 -23.84
C GLY A 507 -25.41 -6.72 -23.48
N LYS A 508 -25.37 -5.38 -23.48
CA LYS A 508 -24.12 -4.61 -23.36
C LYS A 508 -24.25 -3.40 -22.42
N LEU A 509 -23.21 -3.15 -21.65
CA LEU A 509 -23.04 -1.89 -20.92
C LEU A 509 -22.65 -0.77 -21.89
N ARG A 510 -23.32 0.37 -21.79
CA ARG A 510 -23.03 1.58 -22.57
C ARG A 510 -22.99 2.79 -21.65
N LEU A 511 -21.95 3.60 -21.80
CA LEU A 511 -21.91 4.95 -21.22
C LEU A 511 -22.84 5.86 -22.05
N VAL A 512 -23.80 6.49 -21.39
CA VAL A 512 -24.80 7.35 -22.01
C VAL A 512 -24.75 8.72 -21.33
N PRO A 513 -24.49 9.83 -22.07
CA PRO A 513 -24.52 11.17 -21.50
C PRO A 513 -25.85 11.48 -20.82
N LEU A 514 -25.80 12.03 -19.60
CA LEU A 514 -26.95 12.25 -18.73
C LEU A 514 -28.04 13.12 -19.40
N ALA A 515 -27.63 14.07 -20.23
CA ALA A 515 -28.49 14.92 -21.06
C ALA A 515 -29.37 14.15 -22.09
N ARG A 516 -29.18 12.83 -22.27
CA ARG A 516 -30.04 11.97 -23.10
C ARG A 516 -31.05 11.13 -22.29
N LEU A 517 -31.08 11.27 -20.97
CA LEU A 517 -31.82 10.38 -20.04
C LEU A 517 -32.82 11.13 -19.14
N ASP A 518 -33.28 12.31 -19.59
CA ASP A 518 -34.24 13.20 -18.91
C ASP A 518 -33.98 13.44 -17.40
N THR A 519 -32.71 13.33 -17.01
CA THR A 519 -32.28 13.41 -15.61
C THR A 519 -31.42 14.65 -15.45
N LYS A 520 -31.75 15.49 -14.46
CA LYS A 520 -30.97 16.71 -14.19
C LYS A 520 -29.64 16.35 -13.53
N ALA A 521 -28.60 17.13 -13.84
CA ALA A 521 -27.28 16.97 -13.26
C ALA A 521 -27.28 17.10 -11.72
N ALA A 522 -28.03 18.06 -11.18
CA ALA A 522 -28.22 18.21 -9.73
C ALA A 522 -28.87 16.97 -9.09
N ASP A 523 -29.93 16.42 -9.69
CA ASP A 523 -30.63 15.23 -9.18
C ASP A 523 -29.71 13.99 -9.16
N HIS A 524 -28.88 13.82 -10.20
CA HIS A 524 -27.86 12.78 -10.26
C HIS A 524 -26.77 12.99 -9.19
N LYS A 525 -26.23 14.20 -9.03
CA LYS A 525 -25.20 14.48 -8.02
C LYS A 525 -25.73 14.38 -6.58
N ASN A 526 -26.97 14.80 -6.32
CA ASN A 526 -27.64 14.61 -5.04
C ASN A 526 -27.75 13.13 -4.65
N LYS A 527 -28.09 12.26 -5.61
CA LYS A 527 -28.10 10.80 -5.45
C LYS A 527 -26.71 10.19 -5.23
N LEU A 528 -25.68 10.69 -5.93
CA LEU A 528 -24.29 10.27 -5.70
C LEU A 528 -23.79 10.64 -4.29
N ILE A 529 -24.19 11.81 -3.78
CA ILE A 529 -23.90 12.24 -2.40
C ILE A 529 -24.62 11.34 -1.36
N GLU A 530 -25.86 10.94 -1.63
CA GLU A 530 -26.59 9.96 -0.81
C GLU A 530 -25.89 8.59 -0.82
N LEU A 531 -25.36 8.15 -1.97
CA LEU A 531 -24.57 6.93 -2.07
C LEU A 531 -23.24 7.01 -1.27
N LEU A 532 -22.52 8.14 -1.32
CA LEU A 532 -21.31 8.34 -0.51
C LEU A 532 -21.58 8.18 0.99
N SER A 533 -22.76 8.58 1.47
CA SER A 533 -23.13 8.52 2.88
C SER A 533 -23.36 7.08 3.40
N VAL A 534 -23.64 6.12 2.49
CA VAL A 534 -23.85 4.70 2.83
C VAL A 534 -22.68 3.77 2.42
N LEU A 535 -21.60 4.34 1.88
CA LEU A 535 -20.37 3.64 1.51
C LEU A 535 -19.28 3.77 2.61
N PRO A 536 -18.63 2.66 3.03
CA PRO A 536 -17.54 2.68 4.01
C PRO A 536 -16.44 3.68 3.65
N GLY A 537 -16.26 4.70 4.49
CA GLY A 537 -15.24 5.74 4.30
C GLY A 537 -15.65 6.92 3.41
N GLY A 538 -16.86 6.94 2.82
CA GLY A 538 -17.29 8.05 1.95
C GLY A 538 -17.45 9.40 2.66
N LEU A 539 -17.60 9.38 3.98
CA LEU A 539 -17.61 10.56 4.85
C LEU A 539 -16.28 10.73 5.62
N ARG A 540 -15.18 10.10 5.17
CA ARG A 540 -13.85 10.17 5.80
C ARG A 540 -12.75 10.72 4.89
N GLU A 541 -11.65 11.12 5.51
CA GLU A 541 -10.37 11.49 4.89
C GLU A 541 -10.44 12.38 3.64
N ARG A 542 -10.23 11.81 2.44
CA ARG A 542 -10.19 12.49 1.14
C ARG A 542 -11.60 12.69 0.56
N ALA A 543 -12.47 11.70 0.74
CA ALA A 543 -13.86 11.74 0.29
C ALA A 543 -14.62 12.87 0.99
N ALA A 544 -14.47 12.97 2.32
CA ALA A 544 -15.06 14.06 3.10
C ALA A 544 -14.60 15.45 2.68
N HIS A 545 -13.30 15.66 2.41
CA HIS A 545 -12.79 16.98 2.01
C HIS A 545 -13.27 17.37 0.59
N ARG A 546 -13.32 16.42 -0.36
CA ARG A 546 -13.93 16.64 -1.69
C ARG A 546 -15.43 16.96 -1.58
N LEU A 547 -16.17 16.20 -0.76
CA LEU A 547 -17.59 16.43 -0.48
C LEU A 547 -17.85 17.78 0.20
N PHE A 548 -16.98 18.18 1.14
CA PHE A 548 -17.03 19.48 1.78
C PHE A 548 -16.75 20.64 0.80
N ASN A 549 -15.82 20.49 -0.14
CA ASN A 549 -15.62 21.50 -1.18
C ASN A 549 -16.86 21.66 -2.08
N LEU A 550 -17.66 20.60 -2.28
CA LEU A 550 -18.96 20.70 -2.97
C LEU A 550 -20.04 21.43 -2.16
N HIS A 551 -19.91 21.61 -0.84
CA HIS A 551 -20.84 22.40 -0.01
C HIS A 551 -20.96 23.88 -0.42
N ALA A 552 -19.91 24.39 -1.09
CA ALA A 552 -19.92 25.73 -1.69
C ALA A 552 -20.98 25.86 -2.79
N ARG A 553 -21.32 24.77 -3.49
CA ARG A 553 -22.39 24.74 -4.50
C ARG A 553 -23.76 24.79 -3.84
N VAL A 554 -24.56 25.79 -4.21
CA VAL A 554 -25.89 26.03 -3.63
C VAL A 554 -26.86 24.90 -3.96
N ASP A 555 -26.73 24.27 -5.12
CA ASP A 555 -27.60 23.20 -5.63
C ASP A 555 -27.35 21.81 -4.99
N LEU A 556 -26.19 21.61 -4.36
CA LEU A 556 -25.82 20.34 -3.69
C LEU A 556 -25.78 20.45 -2.16
N ARG A 557 -25.79 21.67 -1.61
CA ARG A 557 -25.65 21.99 -0.18
C ARG A 557 -26.47 21.09 0.73
N ASP A 558 -27.78 21.01 0.49
CA ASP A 558 -28.72 20.34 1.38
C ASP A 558 -28.55 18.80 1.33
N SER A 559 -27.93 18.27 0.26
CA SER A 559 -27.54 16.87 0.18
C SER A 559 -26.21 16.61 0.88
N VAL A 560 -25.24 17.53 0.76
CA VAL A 560 -23.98 17.47 1.52
C VAL A 560 -24.24 17.55 3.02
N GLU A 561 -25.13 18.44 3.47
CA GLU A 561 -25.54 18.56 4.87
C GLU A 561 -26.25 17.27 5.36
N ARG A 562 -27.19 16.71 4.58
CA ARG A 562 -27.83 15.42 4.92
C ARG A 562 -26.85 14.25 4.95
N ALA A 563 -25.87 14.20 4.05
CA ALA A 563 -24.86 13.15 4.02
C ALA A 563 -24.00 13.18 5.29
N PHE A 564 -23.44 14.33 5.66
CA PHE A 564 -22.70 14.46 6.92
C PHE A 564 -23.59 14.26 8.17
N ALA A 565 -24.87 14.61 8.12
CA ALA A 565 -25.80 14.29 9.21
C ALA A 565 -26.03 12.78 9.44
N SER A 566 -25.75 11.91 8.44
CA SER A 566 -26.02 10.47 8.51
C SER A 566 -24.93 9.63 9.19
N ASP A 567 -23.67 10.08 9.22
CA ASP A 567 -22.61 9.55 10.10
C ASP A 567 -21.95 10.73 10.85
N PRO A 568 -22.48 11.10 12.04
CA PRO A 568 -21.90 12.16 12.86
C PRO A 568 -20.44 11.88 13.28
N SER A 569 -20.02 10.62 13.38
CA SER A 569 -18.67 10.23 13.81
C SER A 569 -17.64 10.53 12.73
N ALA A 570 -17.86 10.04 11.51
CA ALA A 570 -17.03 10.36 10.36
C ALA A 570 -17.02 11.86 10.01
N SER A 571 -18.16 12.52 10.22
CA SER A 571 -18.33 13.95 9.96
C SER A 571 -17.57 14.81 10.95
N VAL A 572 -17.62 14.52 12.25
CA VAL A 572 -16.78 15.19 13.24
C VAL A 572 -15.30 14.90 13.00
N GLU A 573 -14.92 13.63 12.77
CA GLU A 573 -13.53 13.24 12.46
C GLU A 573 -12.95 14.07 11.29
N SER A 574 -13.72 14.20 10.20
CA SER A 574 -13.26 14.85 8.98
C SER A 574 -13.34 16.37 9.01
N LEU A 575 -14.48 16.94 9.42
CA LEU A 575 -14.71 18.39 9.39
C LEU A 575 -13.97 19.09 10.53
N LEU A 576 -13.81 18.45 11.70
CA LEU A 576 -13.04 19.05 12.80
C LEU A 576 -11.56 19.21 12.43
N ARG A 577 -11.00 18.26 11.67
CA ARG A 577 -9.61 18.34 11.16
C ARG A 577 -9.41 19.58 10.29
N ILE A 578 -10.42 19.99 9.53
CA ILE A 578 -10.41 21.23 8.73
C ILE A 578 -10.67 22.45 9.62
N ALA A 579 -11.73 22.42 10.43
CA ALA A 579 -12.15 23.54 11.29
C ALA A 579 -11.14 23.92 12.39
N THR A 580 -10.25 22.99 12.79
CA THR A 580 -9.21 23.21 13.80
C THR A 580 -7.78 23.25 13.23
N ALA A 581 -7.63 23.23 11.90
CA ALA A 581 -6.34 23.43 11.26
C ALA A 581 -5.75 24.80 11.66
N PRO A 582 -4.46 24.89 12.02
CA PRO A 582 -3.83 26.17 12.29
C PRO A 582 -3.80 27.00 10.99
N PRO A 583 -4.37 28.22 10.96
CA PRO A 583 -4.46 29.00 9.73
C PRO A 583 -3.07 29.54 9.34
N THR A 584 -2.43 28.84 8.41
CA THR A 584 -1.16 29.20 7.77
C THR A 584 -1.28 30.42 6.86
N ASP A 585 -2.45 30.58 6.23
CA ASP A 585 -2.72 31.51 5.15
C ASP A 585 -4.21 31.91 5.13
N PRO A 586 -4.63 32.87 4.27
CA PRO A 586 -6.02 33.32 4.21
C PRO A 586 -7.03 32.26 3.73
N ASP A 587 -6.61 31.33 2.87
CA ASP A 587 -7.50 30.36 2.23
C ASP A 587 -7.79 29.19 3.17
N ALA A 588 -6.77 28.65 3.83
CA ALA A 588 -6.91 27.69 4.93
C ALA A 588 -7.77 28.26 6.07
N ARG A 589 -7.65 29.56 6.36
CA ARG A 589 -8.54 30.23 7.33
C ARG A 589 -9.99 30.29 6.86
N SER A 590 -10.23 30.59 5.59
CA SER A 590 -11.57 30.60 4.99
C SER A 590 -12.17 29.19 4.90
N GLU A 591 -11.34 28.17 4.69
CA GLU A 591 -11.73 26.76 4.72
C GLU A 591 -12.13 26.33 6.14
N ALA A 592 -11.31 26.61 7.15
CA ALA A 592 -11.62 26.32 8.55
C ALA A 592 -12.91 27.02 9.02
N GLU A 593 -13.14 28.27 8.63
CA GLU A 593 -14.38 29.00 8.94
C GLU A 593 -15.61 28.40 8.24
N ARG A 594 -15.48 27.92 6.99
CA ARG A 594 -16.54 27.19 6.29
C ARG A 594 -16.85 25.84 6.95
N ALA A 595 -15.83 25.08 7.36
CA ALA A 595 -15.99 23.80 8.04
C ALA A 595 -16.63 23.95 9.43
N GLY A 596 -16.25 25.00 10.17
CA GLY A 596 -16.89 25.36 11.44
C GLY A 596 -18.38 25.69 11.26
N LYS A 597 -18.73 26.53 10.29
CA LYS A 597 -20.13 26.88 9.97
C LYS A 597 -20.96 25.69 9.49
N LEU A 598 -20.34 24.71 8.84
CA LEU A 598 -21.02 23.44 8.49
C LEU A 598 -21.32 22.62 9.76
N LEU A 599 -20.35 22.45 10.66
CA LEU A 599 -20.59 21.77 11.94
C LEU A 599 -21.64 22.49 12.81
N GLU A 600 -21.67 23.83 12.79
CA GLU A 600 -22.71 24.64 13.46
C GLU A 600 -24.13 24.40 12.89
N ARG A 601 -24.27 24.12 11.59
CA ARG A 601 -25.56 23.73 10.98
C ARG A 601 -25.96 22.29 11.32
N LEU A 602 -24.98 21.39 11.35
CA LEU A 602 -25.18 19.98 11.69
C LEU A 602 -25.36 19.75 13.20
N ALA A 603 -25.46 20.80 14.02
CA ALA A 603 -25.27 20.73 15.46
C ALA A 603 -26.19 19.72 16.19
N THR A 604 -27.43 19.56 15.75
CA THR A 604 -28.36 18.55 16.29
C THR A 604 -27.90 17.11 16.07
N SER A 605 -27.14 16.85 15.02
CA SER A 605 -26.53 15.54 14.71
C SER A 605 -25.15 15.36 15.33
N VAL A 606 -24.31 16.41 15.38
CA VAL A 606 -22.88 16.27 15.75
C VAL A 606 -22.53 16.63 17.20
N LEU A 607 -23.42 17.24 17.98
CA LEU A 607 -23.09 17.76 19.31
C LEU A 607 -22.58 16.68 20.29
N GLU A 608 -23.23 15.51 20.36
CA GLU A 608 -22.79 14.43 21.25
C GLU A 608 -21.39 13.93 20.92
N GLU A 609 -21.06 13.87 19.63
CA GLU A 609 -19.76 13.39 19.16
C GLU A 609 -18.66 14.45 19.36
N LEU A 610 -18.97 15.73 19.19
CA LEU A 610 -18.04 16.82 19.57
C LEU A 610 -17.75 16.82 21.07
N ILE A 611 -18.76 16.57 21.91
CA ILE A 611 -18.58 16.41 23.36
C ILE A 611 -17.76 15.14 23.68
N ARG A 612 -17.98 14.03 22.95
CA ARG A 612 -17.17 12.80 23.05
C ARG A 612 -15.71 13.04 22.68
N GLU A 613 -15.46 13.82 21.63
CA GLU A 613 -14.11 14.17 21.16
C GLU A 613 -13.37 15.11 22.14
N LEU A 614 -14.06 16.12 22.68
CA LEU A 614 -13.52 16.96 23.76
C LEU A 614 -13.09 16.12 24.98
N ARG A 615 -13.97 15.19 25.42
CA ARG A 615 -13.65 14.25 26.51
C ARG A 615 -12.48 13.32 26.15
N ARG A 616 -12.40 12.82 24.90
CA ARG A 616 -11.29 11.99 24.41
C ARG A 616 -9.93 12.73 24.46
N ARG A 617 -9.93 14.06 24.30
CA ARG A 617 -8.75 14.92 24.44
C ARG A 617 -8.48 15.40 25.87
N GLY A 618 -9.31 15.04 26.84
CA GLY A 618 -9.19 15.50 28.23
C GLY A 618 -9.55 16.98 28.43
N ILE A 619 -10.33 17.57 27.53
CA ILE A 619 -10.80 18.96 27.63
C ILE A 619 -12.06 18.98 28.49
N ASP A 620 -12.15 19.92 29.43
CA ASP A 620 -13.34 20.07 30.27
C ASP A 620 -14.54 20.52 29.43
N VAL A 621 -15.67 19.85 29.64
CA VAL A 621 -16.95 20.11 28.95
C VAL A 621 -18.04 20.57 29.92
N SER A 622 -17.69 20.87 31.18
CA SER A 622 -18.64 21.33 32.21
C SER A 622 -19.46 22.54 31.75
N ASP A 623 -18.85 23.48 31.03
CA ASP A 623 -19.53 24.66 30.49
C ASP A 623 -20.49 24.33 29.35
N LEU A 624 -20.12 23.37 28.48
CA LEU A 624 -21.00 22.90 27.41
C LEU A 624 -22.17 22.09 27.96
N ASN A 625 -21.96 21.27 28.99
CA ASN A 625 -23.02 20.58 29.71
C ASN A 625 -23.99 21.61 30.35
N ARG A 626 -23.48 22.71 30.92
CA ARG A 626 -24.31 23.81 31.46
C ARG A 626 -25.10 24.54 30.37
N MET A 627 -24.50 24.79 29.22
CA MET A 627 -25.18 25.34 28.04
C MET A 627 -26.28 24.41 27.52
N GLN A 628 -26.00 23.10 27.42
CA GLN A 628 -26.97 22.09 26.96
C GLN A 628 -28.15 21.91 27.94
N ALA A 629 -27.94 22.15 29.23
CA ALA A 629 -29.00 22.13 30.24
C ALA A 629 -29.86 23.41 30.28
N ALA A 630 -29.44 24.49 29.62
CA ALA A 630 -30.17 25.75 29.57
C ALA A 630 -31.08 25.80 28.32
N PRO A 631 -32.43 25.80 28.47
CA PRO A 631 -33.37 25.56 27.36
C PRO A 631 -33.44 26.69 26.32
N GLU A 632 -32.81 27.84 26.58
CA GLU A 632 -32.70 28.96 25.64
C GLU A 632 -31.45 28.87 24.75
N THR A 633 -30.59 27.85 24.92
CA THR A 633 -29.34 27.73 24.17
C THR A 633 -29.51 26.93 22.88
N GLU A 634 -29.45 27.60 21.75
CA GLU A 634 -29.40 26.97 20.43
C GLU A 634 -28.22 25.97 20.31
N PRO A 635 -28.42 24.73 19.79
CA PRO A 635 -27.35 23.74 19.66
C PRO A 635 -26.14 24.22 18.87
N SER A 636 -26.35 25.09 17.88
CA SER A 636 -25.29 25.72 17.08
C SER A 636 -24.36 26.61 17.93
N ALA A 637 -24.87 27.27 18.96
CA ALA A 637 -24.05 28.05 19.90
C ALA A 637 -23.19 27.15 20.80
N ILE A 638 -23.68 25.97 21.16
CA ILE A 638 -22.93 24.95 21.91
C ILE A 638 -21.80 24.38 21.04
N VAL A 639 -22.08 24.09 19.76
CA VAL A 639 -21.07 23.66 18.79
C VAL A 639 -20.02 24.76 18.53
N ALA A 640 -20.43 26.02 18.37
CA ALA A 640 -19.50 27.14 18.23
C ALA A 640 -18.58 27.30 19.46
N ALA A 641 -19.07 27.00 20.67
CA ALA A 641 -18.25 26.97 21.88
C ALA A 641 -17.30 25.76 21.91
N ALA A 642 -17.79 24.56 21.56
CA ALA A 642 -16.99 23.34 21.45
C ALA A 642 -15.82 23.50 20.44
N LEU A 643 -16.10 24.08 19.27
CA LEU A 643 -15.11 24.34 18.23
C LEU A 643 -14.01 25.32 18.69
N ARG A 644 -14.34 26.33 19.49
CA ARG A 644 -13.34 27.25 20.07
C ARG A 644 -12.38 26.52 21.01
N LEU A 645 -12.91 25.65 21.88
CA LEU A 645 -12.10 24.82 22.78
C LEU A 645 -11.17 23.87 22.00
N LEU A 646 -11.70 23.19 20.98
CA LEU A 646 -10.94 22.27 20.13
C LEU A 646 -9.90 22.99 19.26
N ALA A 647 -10.19 24.20 18.77
CA ALA A 647 -9.22 25.02 18.04
C ALA A 647 -8.13 25.60 18.95
N GLU A 648 -8.46 25.95 20.21
CA GLU A 648 -7.45 26.38 21.18
C GLU A 648 -6.52 25.23 21.59
N ASP A 649 -7.07 24.02 21.78
CA ASP A 649 -6.29 22.80 22.01
C ASP A 649 -5.40 22.45 20.80
N ALA A 650 -5.96 22.41 19.59
CA ALA A 650 -5.19 22.17 18.36
C ALA A 650 -4.05 23.18 18.19
N ARG A 651 -4.29 24.45 18.52
CA ARG A 651 -3.25 25.50 18.52
C ARG A 651 -2.19 25.27 19.59
N LYS A 652 -2.56 24.84 20.81
CA LYS A 652 -1.60 24.45 21.86
C LYS A 652 -0.78 23.23 21.45
N ALA A 653 -1.40 22.22 20.83
CA ALA A 653 -0.73 21.03 20.32
C ALA A 653 0.26 21.36 19.18
N HIS A 654 -0.15 22.21 18.23
CA HIS A 654 0.73 22.70 17.16
C HIS A 654 1.95 23.48 17.70
N LEU A 655 1.74 24.38 18.67
CA LEU A 655 2.84 25.10 19.33
C LEU A 655 3.79 24.15 20.08
N ARG A 656 3.27 23.12 20.78
CA ARG A 656 4.10 22.07 21.40
C ARG A 656 4.91 21.28 20.37
N ALA A 657 4.34 20.99 19.19
CA ALA A 657 5.02 20.28 18.12
C ALA A 657 6.14 21.12 17.47
N LEU A 658 5.95 22.44 17.36
CA LEU A 658 7.00 23.38 16.93
C LEU A 658 8.13 23.49 17.96
N GLU A 659 7.80 23.61 19.26
CA GLU A 659 8.80 23.62 20.33
C GLU A 659 9.60 22.31 20.38
N LEU A 660 8.95 21.15 20.17
CA LEU A 660 9.62 19.86 20.08
C LEU A 660 10.59 19.77 18.89
N ARG A 661 10.18 20.27 17.70
CA ARG A 661 11.08 20.39 16.54
C ARG A 661 12.23 21.36 16.78
N PHE A 662 12.01 22.45 17.53
CA PHE A 662 13.05 23.39 17.91
C PHE A 662 14.06 22.74 18.89
N GLU A 663 13.61 22.00 19.90
CA GLU A 663 14.51 21.24 20.78
C GLU A 663 15.23 20.10 20.03
N GLU A 664 14.63 19.48 19.02
CA GLU A 664 15.32 18.53 18.12
C GLU A 664 16.41 19.25 17.30
N ALA A 665 16.10 20.40 16.68
CA ALA A 665 17.07 21.20 15.94
C ALA A 665 18.26 21.63 16.81
N LYS A 666 17.98 22.03 18.05
CA LYS A 666 18.94 22.39 19.10
C LYS A 666 19.75 21.17 19.58
N SER A 667 19.17 19.97 19.55
CA SER A 667 19.88 18.71 19.81
C SER A 667 20.85 18.38 18.66
N LYS A 668 20.40 18.49 17.41
CA LYS A 668 21.23 18.33 16.20
C LYS A 668 22.39 19.33 16.17
N ALA A 669 22.14 20.61 16.47
CA ALA A 669 23.18 21.63 16.65
C ALA A 669 24.23 21.24 17.71
N ARG A 670 23.80 20.74 18.88
CA ARG A 670 24.71 20.23 19.92
C ARG A 670 25.53 19.02 19.45
N ALA A 671 24.97 18.17 18.59
CA ALA A 671 25.64 17.04 17.96
C ALA A 671 26.52 17.42 16.75
N LYS A 672 26.59 18.72 16.39
CA LYS A 672 27.21 19.25 15.16
C LYS A 672 26.57 18.81 13.83
N ASP A 673 25.36 18.28 13.87
CA ASP A 673 24.48 18.13 12.69
C ASP A 673 23.86 19.50 12.36
N TRP A 674 24.68 20.39 11.82
CA TRP A 674 24.28 21.77 11.52
C TRP A 674 23.31 21.85 10.34
N GLU A 675 23.43 20.97 9.35
CA GLU A 675 22.54 20.95 8.18
C GLU A 675 21.15 20.43 8.58
N GLY A 676 21.06 19.33 9.33
CA GLY A 676 19.79 18.84 9.88
C GLY A 676 19.16 19.79 10.90
N SER A 677 19.98 20.53 11.65
CA SER A 677 19.50 21.62 12.51
C SER A 677 18.89 22.76 11.69
N LEU A 678 19.55 23.19 10.61
CA LEU A 678 19.11 24.28 9.75
C LEU A 678 17.75 23.98 9.10
N THR A 679 17.57 22.76 8.56
CA THR A 679 16.29 22.35 7.95
C THR A 679 15.12 22.42 8.94
N LEU A 680 15.31 21.96 10.18
CA LEU A 680 14.28 22.04 11.22
C LEU A 680 14.02 23.49 11.68
N LEU A 681 15.07 24.31 11.81
CA LEU A 681 14.92 25.74 12.12
C LEU A 681 14.15 26.49 11.03
N GLN A 682 14.39 26.17 9.75
CA GLN A 682 13.64 26.73 8.62
C GLN A 682 12.16 26.33 8.70
N GLN A 683 11.83 25.05 8.91
CA GLN A 683 10.44 24.59 9.09
C GLN A 683 9.74 25.25 10.29
N VAL A 684 10.44 25.46 11.41
CA VAL A 684 9.89 26.14 12.59
C VAL A 684 9.66 27.62 12.33
N LEU A 685 10.55 28.30 11.59
CA LEU A 685 10.43 29.72 11.27
C LEU A 685 9.50 30.01 10.08
N GLU A 686 9.26 29.05 9.20
CA GLU A 686 8.20 29.11 8.19
C GLU A 686 6.81 29.11 8.87
N GLN A 687 6.57 28.16 9.78
CA GLN A 687 5.29 28.01 10.48
C GLN A 687 5.10 29.02 11.63
N GLN A 688 6.19 29.49 12.26
CA GLN A 688 6.16 30.53 13.27
C GLN A 688 7.28 31.56 13.07
N PRO A 689 7.13 32.52 12.12
CA PRO A 689 8.16 33.51 11.79
C PRO A 689 8.66 34.38 12.94
N LYS A 690 7.96 34.43 14.07
CA LYS A 690 8.33 35.19 15.28
C LYS A 690 8.88 34.32 16.42
N HIS A 691 9.23 33.06 16.17
CA HIS A 691 9.79 32.15 17.19
C HIS A 691 11.16 32.66 17.68
N LYS A 692 11.19 33.23 18.90
CA LYS A 692 12.31 34.02 19.42
C LYS A 692 13.62 33.23 19.50
N GLU A 693 13.59 32.02 20.06
CA GLU A 693 14.82 31.25 20.31
C GLU A 693 15.35 30.56 19.04
N ALA A 694 14.48 30.07 18.16
CA ALA A 694 14.83 29.63 16.81
C ALA A 694 15.52 30.75 15.99
N ARG A 695 15.04 32.00 16.07
CA ARG A 695 15.71 33.16 15.43
C ARG A 695 17.13 33.41 15.95
N LYS A 696 17.43 33.15 17.23
CA LYS A 696 18.80 33.29 17.77
C LYS A 696 19.72 32.16 17.33
N LEU A 697 19.20 30.94 17.24
CA LEU A 697 19.98 29.76 16.87
C LEU A 697 20.26 29.70 15.35
N LEU A 698 19.40 30.33 14.53
CA LEU A 698 19.55 30.37 13.08
C LEU A 698 20.88 30.98 12.61
N PRO A 699 21.32 32.20 13.01
CA PRO A 699 22.61 32.74 12.63
C PRO A 699 23.80 31.85 12.99
N GLN A 700 23.81 31.26 14.20
CA GLN A 700 24.87 30.33 14.62
C GLN A 700 24.92 29.09 13.70
N THR A 701 23.75 28.54 13.36
CA THR A 701 23.63 27.35 12.53
C THR A 701 24.04 27.65 11.08
N LEU A 702 23.63 28.79 10.53
CA LEU A 702 24.05 29.26 9.21
C LEU A 702 25.57 29.46 9.13
N ILE A 703 26.19 30.08 10.14
CA ILE A 703 27.66 30.24 10.19
C ILE A 703 28.35 28.86 10.23
N ALA A 704 27.85 27.90 11.01
CA ALA A 704 28.46 26.59 11.12
C ALA A 704 28.32 25.74 9.83
N VAL A 705 27.20 25.87 9.10
CA VAL A 705 27.08 25.30 7.74
C VAL A 705 28.01 26.04 6.77
N GLY A 706 28.12 27.36 6.87
CA GLY A 706 29.08 28.15 6.10
C GLY A 706 30.53 27.69 6.30
N ASP A 707 30.91 27.39 7.54
CA ASP A 707 32.24 26.84 7.89
C ASP A 707 32.48 25.47 7.24
N LEU A 708 31.55 24.53 7.36
CA LEU A 708 31.64 23.22 6.68
C LEU A 708 31.77 23.36 5.15
N ARG A 709 31.07 24.34 4.56
CA ARG A 709 31.12 24.60 3.12
C ARG A 709 32.42 25.30 2.71
N ALA A 710 33.03 26.10 3.58
CA ALA A 710 34.37 26.66 3.36
C ALA A 710 35.45 25.58 3.46
N GLU A 711 35.38 24.70 4.45
CA GLU A 711 36.26 23.53 4.60
C GLU A 711 36.18 22.59 3.38
N ALA A 712 35.00 22.46 2.77
CA ALA A 712 34.79 21.73 1.52
C ALA A 712 35.19 22.49 0.23
N GLY A 713 35.83 23.66 0.34
CA GLY A 713 36.24 24.49 -0.80
C GLY A 713 35.11 25.19 -1.56
N GLN A 714 33.86 25.10 -1.07
CA GLN A 714 32.66 25.63 -1.71
C GLN A 714 32.45 27.11 -1.34
N ARG A 715 33.47 27.95 -1.58
CA ARG A 715 33.56 29.33 -1.09
C ARG A 715 32.33 30.20 -1.38
N GLY A 716 31.78 30.13 -2.60
CA GLY A 716 30.56 30.87 -2.96
C GLY A 716 29.30 30.43 -2.19
N VAL A 717 29.24 29.17 -1.79
CA VAL A 717 28.16 28.61 -0.95
C VAL A 717 28.34 29.04 0.50
N ALA A 718 29.58 28.97 1.01
CA ALA A 718 29.93 29.47 2.35
C ALA A 718 29.61 30.97 2.51
N ALA A 719 29.99 31.78 1.53
CA ALA A 719 29.70 33.21 1.49
C ALA A 719 28.20 33.50 1.56
N LYS A 720 27.37 32.76 0.81
CA LYS A 720 25.91 32.88 0.89
C LYS A 720 25.41 32.58 2.31
N PHE A 721 25.87 31.50 2.94
CA PHE A 721 25.46 31.19 4.32
C PHE A 721 25.89 32.26 5.35
N TYR A 722 27.03 32.91 5.15
CA TYR A 722 27.44 34.07 5.96
C TYR A 722 26.58 35.32 5.70
N GLU A 723 26.20 35.59 4.44
CA GLU A 723 25.29 36.68 4.08
C GLU A 723 23.87 36.44 4.65
N ASP A 724 23.35 35.22 4.54
CA ASP A 724 22.07 34.81 5.13
C ASP A 724 22.11 34.91 6.66
N ALA A 725 23.25 34.58 7.31
CA ALA A 725 23.43 34.74 8.75
C ALA A 725 23.37 36.21 9.19
N LEU A 726 24.02 37.11 8.45
CA LEU A 726 23.98 38.55 8.68
C LEU A 726 22.57 39.14 8.52
N GLY A 727 21.78 38.60 7.59
CA GLY A 727 20.37 38.95 7.44
C GLY A 727 19.45 38.42 8.55
N ALA A 728 19.84 37.34 9.23
CA ALA A 728 18.99 36.66 10.21
C ALA A 728 18.95 37.33 11.61
N GLY A 729 20.01 38.03 12.03
CA GLY A 729 20.04 38.72 13.33
C GLY A 729 21.40 39.32 13.71
N PRO A 730 21.48 40.11 14.80
CA PRO A 730 22.74 40.70 15.29
C PRO A 730 23.77 39.63 15.70
N GLU A 731 23.33 38.45 16.15
CA GLU A 731 24.19 37.29 16.40
C GLU A 731 24.94 36.83 15.13
N GLY A 732 24.42 37.15 13.93
CA GLY A 732 25.05 36.88 12.64
C GLY A 732 26.31 37.71 12.36
N GLN A 733 26.58 38.78 13.11
CA GLN A 733 27.78 39.62 12.93
C GLN A 733 29.09 38.87 13.15
N VAL A 734 29.06 37.70 13.81
CA VAL A 734 30.19 36.77 13.91
C VAL A 734 30.64 36.23 12.54
N ALA A 735 29.80 36.33 11.50
CA ALA A 735 30.14 35.99 10.12
C ALA A 735 31.06 37.03 9.44
N ASN A 736 31.13 38.27 9.93
CA ASN A 736 31.85 39.37 9.26
C ASN A 736 33.31 39.03 8.92
N PRO A 737 34.17 38.56 9.86
CA PRO A 737 35.57 38.23 9.55
C PRO A 737 35.73 37.08 8.55
N LYS A 738 34.80 36.12 8.57
CA LYS A 738 34.80 34.96 7.65
C LYS A 738 34.46 35.41 6.23
N LEU A 739 33.43 36.24 6.09
CA LEU A 739 33.02 36.82 4.80
C LEU A 739 34.04 37.84 4.27
N ALA A 740 34.65 38.66 5.14
CA ALA A 740 35.71 39.59 4.78
C ALA A 740 36.92 38.87 4.17
N ARG A 741 37.36 37.74 4.75
CA ARG A 741 38.43 36.90 4.19
C ARG A 741 38.09 36.35 2.81
N ILE A 742 36.85 35.92 2.58
CA ILE A 742 36.40 35.51 1.24
C ILE A 742 36.53 36.68 0.25
N TYR A 743 36.10 37.90 0.61
CA TYR A 743 36.27 39.07 -0.26
C TYR A 743 37.75 39.44 -0.48
N LEU A 744 38.67 39.17 0.46
CA LEU A 744 40.12 39.32 0.22
C LEU A 744 40.67 38.29 -0.78
N GLU A 745 40.26 37.02 -0.69
CA GLU A 745 40.65 36.00 -1.67
C GLU A 745 40.18 36.36 -3.08
N VAL A 746 38.92 36.82 -3.20
CA VAL A 746 38.37 37.33 -4.45
C VAL A 746 39.20 38.50 -4.97
N ALA A 747 39.57 39.47 -4.12
CA ALA A 747 40.42 40.59 -4.52
C ALA A 747 41.82 40.17 -4.97
N LYS A 748 42.37 39.07 -4.44
CA LYS A 748 43.64 38.47 -4.90
C LYS A 748 43.45 37.79 -6.27
N GLU A 749 42.37 37.02 -6.46
CA GLU A 749 42.04 36.39 -7.75
C GLU A 749 41.79 37.40 -8.87
N GLU A 750 41.10 38.51 -8.59
CA GLU A 750 40.88 39.60 -9.57
C GLU A 750 42.16 40.43 -9.81
N LEU A 751 43.12 40.44 -8.87
CA LEU A 751 44.44 41.05 -9.08
C LEU A 751 45.31 40.22 -10.04
N GLU A 752 45.13 38.89 -10.07
CA GLU A 752 45.79 37.98 -11.03
C GLU A 752 45.21 38.07 -12.46
N GLY A 753 44.00 38.61 -12.63
CA GLY A 753 43.34 38.79 -13.92
C GLY A 753 41.82 38.65 -13.85
N THR A 754 41.14 38.84 -14.97
CA THR A 754 39.67 38.77 -15.06
C THR A 754 39.17 37.34 -14.79
N ALA A 755 38.46 37.12 -13.68
CA ALA A 755 37.99 35.79 -13.30
C ALA A 755 36.67 35.37 -13.97
N ILE A 756 36.62 34.11 -14.42
CA ILE A 756 35.37 33.38 -14.71
C ILE A 756 35.01 32.55 -13.48
N ARG A 757 33.77 32.66 -13.00
CA ARG A 757 33.30 32.11 -11.72
C ARG A 757 32.14 31.13 -11.91
N ARG A 758 31.94 30.21 -10.95
CA ARG A 758 30.97 29.09 -11.07
C ARG A 758 29.50 29.45 -10.84
N ILE A 759 29.22 30.62 -10.27
CA ILE A 759 27.88 31.21 -10.09
C ILE A 759 28.00 32.74 -10.24
N PRO A 760 26.94 33.49 -10.60
CA PRO A 760 27.00 34.94 -10.81
C PRO A 760 27.07 35.71 -9.49
N ARG A 761 28.23 35.66 -8.82
CA ARG A 761 28.55 36.35 -7.55
C ARG A 761 30.05 36.62 -7.42
N ASP A 762 30.41 37.77 -6.86
CA ASP A 762 31.83 38.11 -6.57
C ASP A 762 32.52 37.01 -5.74
N THR A 763 31.83 36.50 -4.72
CA THR A 763 32.33 35.53 -3.73
C THR A 763 32.47 34.09 -4.24
N ALA A 764 32.00 33.83 -5.46
CA ALA A 764 32.04 32.51 -6.08
C ALA A 764 33.47 31.99 -6.29
N THR A 765 33.65 30.68 -6.36
CA THR A 765 34.92 30.05 -6.70
C THR A 765 35.27 30.36 -8.16
N ARG A 766 36.51 30.80 -8.41
CA ARG A 766 37.06 30.97 -9.76
C ARG A 766 37.23 29.60 -10.44
N ILE A 767 36.79 29.50 -11.69
CA ILE A 767 37.05 28.34 -12.56
C ILE A 767 38.39 28.55 -13.26
N ARG A 768 38.56 29.69 -13.93
CA ARG A 768 39.80 30.10 -14.60
C ARG A 768 39.85 31.62 -14.76
N LEU A 769 40.96 32.12 -15.29
CA LEU A 769 41.06 33.46 -15.86
C LEU A 769 40.54 33.49 -17.30
N ALA A 770 39.98 34.62 -17.72
CA ALA A 770 39.60 34.92 -19.09
C ALA A 770 40.77 35.58 -19.84
N GLN A 771 40.88 35.33 -21.15
CA GLN A 771 41.96 35.90 -21.97
C GLN A 771 41.56 37.24 -22.61
N PRO A 772 42.51 38.17 -22.86
CA PRO A 772 42.21 39.44 -23.54
C PRO A 772 41.60 39.19 -24.92
N GLY A 773 40.48 39.85 -25.23
CA GLY A 773 39.80 39.65 -26.51
C GLY A 773 39.11 38.29 -26.67
N GLU A 774 39.08 37.44 -25.64
CA GLU A 774 38.30 36.20 -25.65
C GLU A 774 36.82 36.48 -25.87
N GLN A 775 36.16 35.69 -26.72
CA GLN A 775 34.76 35.87 -27.08
C GLN A 775 33.88 34.77 -26.49
N PHE A 776 32.77 35.18 -25.90
CA PHE A 776 31.74 34.32 -25.35
C PHE A 776 30.40 34.60 -26.00
N THR A 777 29.52 33.60 -25.99
CA THR A 777 28.12 33.75 -26.39
C THR A 777 27.24 33.24 -25.25
N GLY A 778 26.33 34.08 -24.78
CA GLY A 778 25.43 33.76 -23.68
C GLY A 778 24.65 34.98 -23.14
N PRO A 779 23.50 34.74 -22.50
CA PRO A 779 22.62 35.79 -22.00
C PRO A 779 23.23 36.57 -20.83
N GLU A 780 22.65 37.73 -20.53
CA GLU A 780 22.81 38.33 -19.21
C GLU A 780 22.07 37.48 -18.17
N SER A 781 22.68 37.22 -17.01
CA SER A 781 22.03 36.46 -15.95
C SER A 781 20.93 37.29 -15.26
N ASP A 782 20.07 36.63 -14.47
CA ASP A 782 19.07 37.32 -13.63
C ASP A 782 19.70 38.41 -12.74
N ASP A 783 20.92 38.19 -12.25
CA ASP A 783 21.79 39.27 -11.79
C ASP A 783 22.46 39.94 -13.02
N ARG A 784 21.89 41.07 -13.43
CA ARG A 784 22.29 41.86 -14.62
C ARG A 784 23.71 42.42 -14.59
N ASN A 785 24.49 42.14 -13.54
CA ASN A 785 25.92 42.43 -13.46
C ASN A 785 26.79 41.27 -14.00
N TRP A 786 26.20 40.14 -14.37
CA TRP A 786 26.93 38.95 -14.84
C TRP A 786 26.44 38.48 -16.22
N ILE A 787 27.38 38.01 -17.02
CA ILE A 787 27.14 37.36 -18.30
C ILE A 787 27.39 35.86 -18.13
N GLU A 788 26.48 35.02 -18.62
CA GLU A 788 26.69 33.57 -18.70
C GLU A 788 27.64 33.23 -19.85
N VAL A 789 28.61 32.36 -19.60
CA VAL A 789 29.62 31.96 -20.59
C VAL A 789 29.74 30.44 -20.67
N GLY A 790 29.48 29.89 -21.86
CA GLY A 790 29.66 28.46 -22.13
C GLY A 790 31.14 28.08 -22.13
N LEU A 791 31.53 27.10 -21.31
CA LEU A 791 32.91 26.65 -21.19
C LEU A 791 33.24 25.60 -22.27
N THR A 792 34.34 25.80 -22.99
CA THR A 792 34.69 24.96 -24.15
C THR A 792 35.23 23.60 -23.71
N GLY A 793 34.36 22.59 -23.64
CA GLY A 793 34.72 21.21 -23.28
C GLY A 793 34.32 20.79 -21.86
N ASP A 794 33.64 21.65 -21.11
CA ASP A 794 33.08 21.35 -19.79
C ASP A 794 31.53 21.51 -19.86
N PRO A 795 30.72 20.57 -19.34
CA PRO A 795 29.28 20.75 -19.26
C PRO A 795 28.80 21.84 -18.28
N GLU A 796 29.66 22.39 -17.42
CA GLU A 796 29.29 23.47 -16.51
C GLU A 796 29.30 24.86 -17.17
N GLN A 797 28.30 25.68 -16.85
CA GLN A 797 28.23 27.10 -17.22
C GLN A 797 29.16 27.92 -16.32
N GLY A 798 29.91 28.85 -16.92
CA GLY A 798 30.65 29.88 -16.19
C GLY A 798 29.91 31.22 -16.18
N TYR A 799 30.37 32.14 -15.34
CA TYR A 799 29.87 33.52 -15.27
C TYR A 799 31.03 34.51 -15.20
N ILE A 800 30.93 35.61 -15.94
CA ILE A 800 31.94 36.70 -15.96
C ILE A 800 31.27 38.03 -15.61
N SER A 801 31.98 38.90 -14.87
CA SER A 801 31.48 40.24 -14.54
C SER A 801 31.27 41.04 -15.82
N LYS A 802 30.07 41.59 -15.99
CA LYS A 802 29.68 42.46 -17.11
C LYS A 802 30.54 43.73 -17.18
N ARG A 803 31.22 44.10 -16.09
CA ARG A 803 32.22 45.18 -16.08
C ARG A 803 33.45 44.84 -16.94
N ASN A 804 33.74 43.57 -17.17
CA ASN A 804 34.99 43.11 -17.80
C ASN A 804 34.80 42.68 -19.27
N VAL A 805 33.59 42.82 -19.82
CA VAL A 805 33.26 42.50 -21.21
C VAL A 805 32.55 43.66 -21.94
N THR A 806 32.63 43.68 -23.27
CA THR A 806 31.87 44.56 -24.18
C THR A 806 31.02 43.75 -25.17
N PRO A 807 29.86 44.25 -25.63
CA PRO A 807 29.07 43.60 -26.67
C PRO A 807 29.86 43.44 -27.99
N ALA A 808 29.74 42.28 -28.62
CA ALA A 808 30.60 41.83 -29.71
C ALA A 808 29.81 41.52 -31.00
N GLY A 809 29.11 42.54 -31.52
CA GLY A 809 28.50 42.56 -32.86
C GLY A 809 27.23 41.72 -33.07
N GLY A 810 27.13 40.55 -32.44
CA GLY A 810 25.93 39.72 -32.41
C GLY A 810 25.07 39.93 -31.16
N PRO A 811 23.79 39.52 -31.15
CA PRO A 811 23.02 39.39 -29.92
C PRO A 811 23.70 38.39 -28.99
N GLU A 812 23.74 38.69 -27.69
CA GLU A 812 24.34 37.82 -26.65
C GLU A 812 25.82 37.44 -26.88
N SER A 813 26.52 38.15 -27.78
CA SER A 813 27.95 37.98 -28.03
C SER A 813 28.74 39.02 -27.24
N TRP A 814 29.81 38.59 -26.56
CA TRP A 814 30.60 39.42 -25.65
C TRP A 814 32.11 39.18 -25.81
N THR A 815 32.92 40.24 -25.75
CA THR A 815 34.39 40.19 -25.81
C THR A 815 35.00 40.68 -24.49
N VAL A 816 36.02 40.00 -23.97
CA VAL A 816 36.79 40.45 -22.79
C VAL A 816 37.57 41.72 -23.09
N LYS A 817 37.41 42.76 -22.25
CA LYS A 817 37.98 44.10 -22.45
C LYS A 817 39.50 44.15 -22.34
N ALA A 818 40.05 43.46 -21.34
CA ALA A 818 41.44 43.53 -20.91
C ALA A 818 41.78 42.26 -20.12
N GLU A 819 43.07 42.00 -19.93
CA GLU A 819 43.55 40.88 -19.11
C GLU A 819 43.09 41.02 -17.65
N GLU A 820 43.21 42.23 -17.14
CA GLU A 820 42.93 42.58 -15.75
C GLU A 820 41.62 43.38 -15.60
N PRO A 821 40.90 43.19 -14.49
CA PRO A 821 39.67 43.93 -14.22
C PRO A 821 39.96 45.38 -13.77
N PRO A 822 38.98 46.30 -13.96
CA PRO A 822 39.06 47.68 -13.55
C PRO A 822 39.43 47.85 -12.08
N ARG A 823 40.30 48.81 -11.82
CA ARG A 823 40.74 49.20 -10.47
C ARG A 823 39.56 49.43 -9.51
N ASP A 824 38.48 50.07 -9.97
CA ASP A 824 37.31 50.37 -9.12
C ASP A 824 36.51 49.11 -8.73
N GLU A 825 36.62 48.02 -9.49
CA GLU A 825 36.03 46.73 -9.12
C GLU A 825 36.81 46.06 -7.99
N ILE A 826 38.15 46.05 -8.06
CA ILE A 826 38.99 45.56 -6.96
C ILE A 826 38.86 46.46 -5.73
N GLU A 827 38.88 47.79 -5.87
CA GLU A 827 38.67 48.73 -4.76
C GLU A 827 37.27 48.60 -4.13
N ARG A 828 36.23 48.29 -4.91
CA ARG A 828 34.88 47.94 -4.41
C ARG A 828 34.90 46.70 -3.52
N ILE A 829 35.57 45.64 -3.97
CA ILE A 829 35.68 44.35 -3.26
C ILE A 829 36.50 44.51 -1.98
N LEU A 830 37.65 45.18 -2.06
CA LEU A 830 38.52 45.49 -0.92
C LEU A 830 37.84 46.39 0.12
N LYS A 831 37.13 47.43 -0.32
CA LYS A 831 36.29 48.22 0.57
C LYS A 831 35.24 47.36 1.26
N ARG A 832 34.57 46.45 0.54
CA ARG A 832 33.57 45.54 1.13
C ARG A 832 34.18 44.61 2.20
N ALA A 833 35.40 44.12 2.00
CA ALA A 833 36.10 43.33 3.03
C ALA A 833 36.38 44.16 4.30
N ASN A 834 36.92 45.37 4.15
CA ASN A 834 37.22 46.28 5.26
C ASN A 834 35.96 46.84 5.97
N ASP A 835 34.87 47.08 5.22
CA ASP A 835 33.56 47.49 5.77
C ASP A 835 32.88 46.36 6.56
N LEU A 836 33.26 45.10 6.34
CA LEU A 836 32.82 43.94 7.13
C LEU A 836 33.69 43.76 8.38
N ASP A 837 35.02 43.75 8.23
CA ASP A 837 35.96 43.60 9.34
C ASP A 837 37.18 44.52 9.21
N GLY A 838 37.33 45.46 10.14
CA GLY A 838 38.51 46.34 10.20
C GLY A 838 39.81 45.62 10.54
N SER A 839 39.78 44.37 11.02
CA SER A 839 41.00 43.58 11.27
C SER A 839 41.79 43.29 9.99
N VAL A 840 41.10 43.20 8.84
CA VAL A 840 41.74 42.94 7.54
C VAL A 840 42.29 44.19 6.85
N ALA A 841 42.29 45.36 7.51
CA ALA A 841 42.74 46.62 6.92
C ALA A 841 44.19 46.56 6.41
N ALA A 842 45.09 45.84 7.09
CA ALA A 842 46.48 45.68 6.67
C ALA A 842 46.63 44.80 5.41
N GLU A 843 45.92 43.66 5.34
CA GLU A 843 45.88 42.83 4.13
C GLU A 843 45.23 43.59 2.96
N THR A 844 44.17 44.35 3.24
CA THR A 844 43.51 45.23 2.28
C THR A 844 44.49 46.27 1.72
N GLN A 845 45.30 46.92 2.58
CA GLN A 845 46.32 47.88 2.16
C GLN A 845 47.44 47.24 1.33
N ALA A 846 47.85 46.00 1.63
CA ALA A 846 48.83 45.28 0.81
C ALA A 846 48.29 44.98 -0.60
N ILE A 847 47.01 44.60 -0.74
CA ILE A 847 46.40 44.41 -2.07
C ILE A 847 46.23 45.76 -2.79
N VAL A 848 45.88 46.85 -2.09
CA VAL A 848 45.87 48.21 -2.67
C VAL A 848 47.28 48.64 -3.13
N GLY A 849 48.33 48.33 -2.38
CA GLY A 849 49.72 48.59 -2.81
C GLY A 849 50.07 47.83 -4.08
N SER A 850 49.75 46.53 -4.11
CA SER A 850 49.95 45.65 -5.27
C SER A 850 49.15 46.11 -6.50
N LEU A 851 47.96 46.70 -6.29
CA LEU A 851 47.10 47.30 -7.31
C LEU A 851 47.64 48.64 -7.83
N LEU A 852 48.18 49.49 -6.94
CA LEU A 852 48.87 50.72 -7.33
C LEU A 852 50.11 50.44 -8.19
N ILE A 853 50.89 49.41 -7.85
CA ILE A 853 52.09 49.01 -8.59
C ILE A 853 51.70 48.44 -9.97
N ARG A 854 50.63 47.63 -10.05
CA ARG A 854 50.03 47.15 -11.30
C ARG A 854 49.63 48.32 -12.22
N ASP A 855 48.82 49.25 -11.72
CA ASP A 855 48.40 50.46 -12.44
C ASP A 855 49.59 51.37 -12.83
N ALA A 856 50.69 51.33 -12.07
CA ALA A 856 51.92 52.06 -12.38
C ALA A 856 52.72 51.45 -13.54
N VAL A 857 52.78 50.12 -13.65
CA VAL A 857 53.39 49.42 -14.79
C VAL A 857 52.65 49.77 -16.09
N HIS A 858 51.32 49.68 -16.10
CA HIS A 858 50.50 50.07 -17.28
C HIS A 858 50.75 51.51 -17.73
N ARG A 859 50.91 52.45 -16.79
CA ARG A 859 51.28 53.84 -17.12
C ARG A 859 52.70 53.99 -17.64
N TYR A 860 53.65 53.23 -17.08
CA TYR A 860 55.05 53.23 -17.52
C TYR A 860 55.19 52.71 -18.97
N GLU A 861 54.45 51.66 -19.31
CA GLU A 861 54.38 51.11 -20.67
C GLU A 861 53.64 52.03 -21.65
N ALA A 862 52.70 52.85 -21.16
CA ALA A 862 52.01 53.90 -21.91
C ALA A 862 52.77 55.26 -21.97
N ASP A 863 54.07 55.30 -21.69
CA ASP A 863 54.94 56.49 -21.62
C ASP A 863 54.52 57.58 -20.59
N ASP A 864 53.52 57.34 -19.73
CA ASP A 864 53.14 58.23 -18.61
C ASP A 864 54.07 58.02 -17.39
N TYR A 865 55.36 58.32 -17.58
CA TYR A 865 56.39 58.17 -16.56
C TYR A 865 56.15 59.02 -15.30
N LEU A 866 55.34 60.08 -15.37
CA LEU A 866 55.05 60.94 -14.22
C LEU A 866 53.89 60.38 -13.38
N GLY A 867 52.79 59.96 -14.02
CA GLY A 867 51.70 59.26 -13.32
C GLY A 867 52.12 57.90 -12.79
N ALA A 868 52.93 57.15 -13.55
CA ALA A 868 53.55 55.90 -13.07
C ALA A 868 54.41 56.14 -11.82
N LEU A 869 55.22 57.21 -11.79
CA LEU A 869 56.11 57.49 -10.67
C LEU A 869 55.38 57.81 -9.36
N GLU A 870 54.23 58.49 -9.41
CA GLU A 870 53.39 58.71 -8.22
C GLU A 870 52.82 57.39 -7.68
N LEU A 871 52.25 56.56 -8.57
CA LEU A 871 51.65 55.28 -8.21
C LEU A 871 52.69 54.29 -7.68
N PHE A 872 53.86 54.19 -8.29
CA PHE A 872 54.96 53.33 -7.80
C PHE A 872 55.47 53.77 -6.43
N GLN A 873 55.58 55.07 -6.14
CA GLN A 873 56.01 55.56 -4.82
C GLN A 873 55.01 55.15 -3.74
N ARG A 874 53.72 55.44 -3.98
CA ARG A 874 52.64 55.10 -3.04
C ARG A 874 52.39 53.59 -2.93
N GLY A 875 52.72 52.83 -3.97
CA GLY A 875 52.77 51.37 -3.95
C GLY A 875 53.90 50.84 -3.08
N GLN A 876 55.12 51.37 -3.25
CA GLN A 876 56.31 51.03 -2.45
C GLN A 876 56.14 51.35 -0.95
N GLU A 877 55.35 52.36 -0.59
CA GLU A 877 54.99 52.65 0.81
C GLU A 877 54.09 51.58 1.45
N LEU A 878 53.35 50.81 0.66
CA LEU A 878 52.39 49.79 1.12
C LEU A 878 52.91 48.35 0.96
N VAL A 879 53.66 48.07 -0.11
CA VAL A 879 54.31 46.79 -0.39
C VAL A 879 55.72 47.06 -0.92
N PRO A 880 56.74 47.19 -0.05
CA PRO A 880 58.10 47.55 -0.47
C PRO A 880 58.84 46.43 -1.21
N ASP A 881 58.38 45.18 -1.08
CA ASP A 881 59.04 43.96 -1.57
C ASP A 881 58.40 43.38 -2.86
N ASP A 882 57.48 44.12 -3.52
CA ASP A 882 56.87 43.69 -4.79
C ASP A 882 57.93 43.70 -5.92
N PRO A 883 58.15 42.59 -6.65
CA PRO A 883 59.20 42.49 -7.66
C PRO A 883 59.02 43.48 -8.82
N ARG A 884 57.80 43.96 -9.08
CA ARG A 884 57.52 44.94 -10.15
C ARG A 884 58.09 46.33 -9.83
N LEU A 885 58.52 46.56 -8.58
CA LEU A 885 59.24 47.79 -8.20
C LEU A 885 60.64 47.92 -8.82
N GLU A 886 61.18 46.90 -9.49
CA GLU A 886 62.38 47.07 -10.33
C GLU A 886 62.16 48.13 -11.43
N ALA A 887 60.93 48.23 -11.96
CA ALA A 887 60.55 49.25 -12.93
C ALA A 887 60.61 50.68 -12.36
N LEU A 888 60.48 50.87 -11.04
CA LEU A 888 60.53 52.20 -10.41
C LEU A 888 61.90 52.90 -10.59
N PHE A 889 62.99 52.14 -10.66
CA PHE A 889 64.31 52.72 -10.96
C PHE A 889 64.32 53.34 -12.36
N TRP A 890 63.89 52.58 -13.38
CA TRP A 890 63.82 53.04 -14.75
C TRP A 890 62.77 54.15 -14.96
N CYS A 891 61.63 54.06 -14.27
CA CYS A 891 60.60 55.10 -14.25
C CYS A 891 61.16 56.43 -13.72
N LYS A 892 61.98 56.41 -12.65
CA LYS A 892 62.68 57.62 -12.14
C LYS A 892 63.65 58.17 -13.20
N VAL A 893 64.43 57.32 -13.87
CA VAL A 893 65.36 57.75 -14.93
C VAL A 893 64.61 58.37 -16.13
N HIS A 894 63.48 57.80 -16.54
CA HIS A 894 62.68 58.29 -17.67
C HIS A 894 61.91 59.57 -17.33
N ALA A 895 61.22 59.62 -16.18
CA ALA A 895 60.50 60.82 -15.73
C ALA A 895 61.41 62.05 -15.59
N TYR A 896 62.62 61.86 -15.03
CA TYR A 896 63.60 62.95 -14.90
C TYR A 896 64.53 63.10 -16.10
N LYS A 897 64.34 62.36 -17.20
CA LYS A 897 65.21 62.39 -18.39
C LYS A 897 65.38 63.81 -18.96
N VAL A 898 64.33 64.62 -18.98
CA VAL A 898 64.39 66.02 -19.42
C VAL A 898 65.27 66.87 -18.49
N PHE A 899 65.15 66.69 -17.17
CA PHE A 899 65.97 67.39 -16.17
C PHE A 899 67.42 66.89 -16.15
N LEU A 900 67.65 65.60 -16.39
CA LEU A 900 68.99 65.02 -16.54
C LEU A 900 69.68 65.49 -17.82
N ILE A 901 68.95 65.62 -18.93
CA ILE A 901 69.49 66.21 -20.17
C ILE A 901 69.73 67.71 -20.00
N ALA A 902 68.79 68.47 -19.42
CA ALA A 902 68.98 69.90 -19.19
C ALA A 902 70.12 70.19 -18.20
N GLY A 903 70.17 69.48 -17.08
CA GLY A 903 71.27 69.53 -16.10
C GLY A 903 72.60 69.06 -16.69
N GLY A 904 72.57 68.02 -17.54
CA GLY A 904 73.73 67.56 -18.30
C GLY A 904 74.25 68.60 -19.30
N VAL A 905 73.36 69.30 -20.02
CA VAL A 905 73.71 70.41 -20.92
C VAL A 905 74.26 71.60 -20.13
N VAL A 906 73.67 71.95 -18.98
CA VAL A 906 74.21 73.00 -18.09
C VAL A 906 75.58 72.61 -17.54
N LEU A 907 75.77 71.35 -17.12
CA LEU A 907 77.07 70.84 -16.66
C LEU A 907 78.11 70.85 -17.79
N LEU A 908 77.73 70.44 -19.00
CA LEU A 908 78.60 70.43 -20.18
C LEU A 908 78.95 71.85 -20.62
N LEU A 909 78.02 72.81 -20.52
CA LEU A 909 78.29 74.24 -20.68
C LEU A 909 79.26 74.77 -19.61
N ILE A 910 79.11 74.38 -18.34
CA ILE A 910 80.04 74.72 -17.26
C ILE A 910 81.44 74.13 -17.51
N VAL A 911 81.52 72.87 -17.91
CA VAL A 911 82.79 72.19 -18.24
C VAL A 911 83.44 72.81 -19.48
N ALA A 912 82.68 73.09 -20.54
CA ALA A 912 83.17 73.79 -21.73
C ALA A 912 83.65 75.20 -21.40
N PHE A 913 82.95 75.93 -20.53
CA PHE A 913 83.36 77.23 -20.03
C PHE A 913 84.65 77.16 -19.21
N MET A 914 84.80 76.15 -18.32
CA MET A 914 86.06 75.91 -17.61
C MET A 914 87.20 75.54 -18.57
N PHE A 915 86.93 74.74 -19.60
CA PHE A 915 87.93 74.30 -20.59
C PHE A 915 88.39 75.47 -21.47
N LEU A 916 87.46 76.32 -21.94
CA LEU A 916 87.74 77.60 -22.59
C LEU A 916 88.61 78.50 -21.71
N ARG A 917 88.29 78.59 -20.41
CA ARG A 917 89.08 79.36 -19.43
C ARG A 917 90.47 78.77 -19.16
N PHE A 918 90.64 77.46 -19.34
CA PHE A 918 91.93 76.77 -19.23
C PHE A 918 92.81 77.01 -20.46
N MET A 919 92.21 77.02 -21.66
CA MET A 919 92.87 77.31 -22.94
C MET A 919 93.40 78.75 -23.06
N GLN A 920 92.92 79.69 -22.23
CA GLN A 920 93.30 81.11 -22.25
C GLN A 920 94.60 81.48 -21.50
N LYS A 921 95.39 80.52 -21.00
CA LYS A 921 96.66 80.81 -20.30
C LYS A 921 97.88 80.81 -21.25
N PRO A 922 98.61 81.93 -21.41
CA PRO A 922 99.80 81.99 -22.27
C PRO A 922 101.00 81.24 -21.67
N LYS A 923 101.78 80.57 -22.52
CA LYS A 923 103.00 79.83 -22.14
C LYS A 923 104.13 80.77 -21.70
N LYS A 924 104.69 80.54 -20.50
CA LYS A 924 106.09 80.86 -20.14
C LYS A 924 106.70 79.68 -19.37
N VAL A 925 108.04 79.63 -19.36
CA VAL A 925 108.82 78.40 -19.11
C VAL A 925 110.00 78.69 -18.19
N LYS A 926 110.25 77.83 -17.18
CA LYS A 926 111.56 77.21 -16.89
C LYS A 926 111.51 76.20 -15.73
N LEU A 927 112.57 75.40 -15.62
CA LEU A 927 112.78 74.35 -14.63
C LEU A 927 113.55 74.87 -13.42
N GLU A 928 113.26 74.29 -12.25
CA GLU A 928 114.20 73.83 -11.20
C GLU A 928 113.35 73.08 -10.14
N GLY A 929 113.85 72.14 -9.34
CA GLY A 929 115.22 71.63 -9.22
C GLY A 929 115.46 70.99 -7.85
N GLY A 930 114.74 69.91 -7.49
CA GLY A 930 114.85 69.26 -6.16
C GLY A 930 114.49 67.77 -6.21
N PHE A 931 115.19 66.94 -5.42
CA PHE A 931 115.23 65.48 -5.57
C PHE A 931 115.30 64.76 -4.20
N GLN A 932 115.08 63.43 -4.20
CA GLN A 932 115.15 62.50 -3.04
C GLN A 932 114.00 62.68 -2.01
N HIS A 933 113.57 61.70 -1.18
CA HIS A 933 113.52 60.22 -1.14
C HIS A 933 112.70 59.87 0.16
N TYR A 934 112.10 58.70 0.45
CA TYR A 934 111.98 57.39 -0.21
C TYR A 934 110.68 56.68 0.28
N GLY A 935 110.01 55.89 -0.57
CA GLY A 935 109.01 54.87 -0.17
C GLY A 935 107.55 55.34 0.05
N LYS A 936 106.55 54.43 0.05
CA LYS A 936 106.55 53.02 -0.40
C LYS A 936 105.11 52.55 -0.75
N ASN A 937 104.98 51.88 -1.90
CA ASN A 937 103.87 51.05 -2.40
C ASN A 937 102.45 51.65 -2.59
N ARG A 938 101.83 51.26 -3.73
CA ARG A 938 100.40 51.37 -4.02
C ARG A 938 99.67 50.13 -3.49
N THR A 939 98.43 50.29 -3.03
CA THR A 939 97.17 49.67 -3.51
C THR A 939 96.06 50.01 -2.52
N LYS A 940 94.81 50.22 -2.96
CA LYS A 940 93.73 50.66 -2.05
C LYS A 940 92.39 49.98 -2.35
N ARG A 941 92.03 49.04 -1.49
CA ARG A 941 90.69 48.45 -1.28
C ARG A 941 90.04 47.81 -2.52
N GLU A 942 90.40 46.55 -2.74
CA GLU A 942 89.38 45.55 -3.04
C GLU A 942 88.73 45.06 -1.73
N ARG A 943 87.53 44.48 -1.84
CA ARG A 943 86.85 43.72 -0.80
C ARG A 943 86.59 42.34 -1.40
N ASP A 944 87.20 41.31 -0.82
CA ASP A 944 86.75 39.91 -0.88
C ASP A 944 87.15 39.31 0.49
N VAL A 945 86.34 38.55 1.23
CA VAL A 945 85.41 37.46 0.88
C VAL A 945 86.17 36.23 0.37
N ALA A 946 86.55 35.37 1.32
CA ALA A 946 86.98 34.02 1.01
C ALA A 946 85.77 33.12 0.74
N ILE A 947 85.89 32.21 -0.21
CA ILE A 947 84.95 31.12 -0.48
C ILE A 947 85.76 29.83 -0.61
N GLU A 948 85.48 28.87 0.27
CA GLU A 948 85.67 27.42 0.16
C GLU A 948 85.05 26.83 1.46
N ASP A 949 84.31 25.71 1.47
CA ASP A 949 84.16 24.67 0.44
C ASP A 949 82.75 24.56 -0.18
N GLN A 950 82.71 24.06 -1.43
CA GLN A 950 81.67 23.19 -1.99
C GLN A 950 82.37 22.02 -2.68
N PRO A 951 81.84 20.78 -2.61
CA PRO A 951 81.25 20.15 -3.81
C PRO A 951 80.14 19.11 -3.48
N PRO A 952 79.64 18.28 -4.42
CA PRO A 952 78.92 18.62 -5.66
C PRO A 952 77.55 17.85 -5.81
N PRO A 953 76.77 18.07 -6.90
CA PRO A 953 75.50 17.37 -7.20
C PRO A 953 75.69 16.31 -8.32
N PRO A 954 74.64 15.78 -9.04
CA PRO A 954 73.19 15.70 -8.79
C PRO A 954 72.82 14.22 -8.44
N PRO A 955 72.09 13.34 -9.20
CA PRO A 955 71.26 13.41 -10.42
C PRO A 955 69.74 13.22 -10.13
N ALA A 956 68.96 12.76 -11.13
CA ALA A 956 67.63 12.17 -11.02
C ALA A 956 67.54 10.91 -11.92
N GLU A 957 66.65 9.96 -11.64
CA GLU A 957 66.30 8.82 -12.52
C GLU A 957 64.92 8.22 -12.14
N ASP A 958 64.33 7.39 -13.02
CA ASP A 958 62.89 7.12 -13.08
C ASP A 958 62.33 6.03 -12.12
N ALA A 959 61.07 6.21 -11.70
CA ALA A 959 60.11 5.16 -11.31
C ALA A 959 58.65 5.69 -11.32
#